data_AF-A0AAV2ZA64-F1
#
_entry.id   AF-A0AAV2ZA64-F1
#
_cell.length_a   1.000
_cell.length_b   1.000
_cell.length_c   1.000
_cell.angle_alpha   90.00
_cell.angle_beta   90.00
_cell.angle_gamma   90.00
#
_symmetry.space_group_name_H-M   'P 1'
#
loop_
_entity.id
_entity.type
_entity.pdbx_description
1 polymer ?
#
loop_
_entity_poly.entity_id
_entity_poly.type
_entity_poly.pdbx_seq_one_letter_code
_entity_poly.pdbx_strand_id
1 'polypeptide(L)'
;MAAARAGIAVRVQTDLKNAFTTGLNKSVPVGWDPSIKTGKEHLKHVDPLGQMSAGELREHINALRREGRVKSFEKLSEILHKLMADPRNRHGVFNTPVDPEAMDLPTYNEIIKKPMDLGTIDSRLQQGQYLDIQDFIADVRLVFENAMVFNPRTHYIHVDAEILWRKFDAIMSGEGDRQIKRMLSPRGHVCHACMGHTCTICEQQCLQFTLPHLQCSGNCGTDIRKGSIYFVTRDGSRVWCHKCRNRTARETEPSGGRKGKKKRGKGAEEPPVPGVTNIQEYGDLVKKKCEVEVEPWVKCFECDRWLHQICGMYNPVQGIYCANNDRALTESTSVSANADTVIPTCKLSNFIQEFLRRELEGVGETSAAQTLYVRVLSFAGERMVIPEAVNKAFQENTTALAHSCPDRDVSGQVLPAQVPYTSRGIYLFQKHEGLDVCLFGLYVQEFGDDCPLVANRRSVYIAYLDSVRYLTPASARTVAYHFIMMAYFDYVRRNGFERVHIWSCPPQKRISYVFWCRPSFQKTPSAEHLRAWYNRLLDKAKARHIVKGWSTMYDRYFINVDSTQIPFEDSAGAAPIATRGVTSRVVDPNDHVWPTHQLPPLFDGDFIPAELDRILGRIAARNGKVRRSTQYGGKSTTIGSAGGKYGIIGGRAVRIKEEQPTQPQVEAKLREVFDKCQFAVQRLKNDLLVVDLAVDTTVATPCAPQLDVPAWSTSVPRFFGSRFMFHQLCSSAGYQFDTLRRAKHSTMMMLHHYLNEQVPQANTFCAECHLLISHVNLWRCSMCPRFALCDWCHRHRTDRHPHPLELRNVQTHQVVQASELLPPPAI
;
A
#
# COMPACT_ATOMS: atom_id res chain seq x y z
N MET A 1 11.55 20.93 54.08
CA MET A 1 10.83 19.72 53.60
C MET A 1 9.37 19.94 53.16
N ALA A 2 8.76 21.12 53.36
CA ALA A 2 7.40 21.38 52.84
C ALA A 2 7.36 21.87 51.37
N ALA A 3 8.43 22.50 50.87
CA ALA A 3 8.50 22.99 49.48
C ALA A 3 8.76 21.88 48.42
N ALA A 4 9.24 20.70 48.84
CA ALA A 4 9.50 19.57 47.93
C ALA A 4 8.24 18.74 47.60
N ARG A 5 7.15 18.92 48.36
CA ARG A 5 5.86 18.24 48.11
C ARG A 5 4.95 18.98 47.13
N ALA A 6 5.09 20.31 47.01
CA ALA A 6 4.32 21.10 46.04
C ALA A 6 4.81 20.91 44.58
N GLY A 7 6.10 20.64 44.37
CA GLY A 7 6.67 20.39 43.04
C GLY A 7 6.32 19.03 42.42
N ILE A 8 5.82 18.08 43.22
CA ILE A 8 5.33 16.77 42.75
C ILE A 8 3.82 16.86 42.41
N ALA A 9 3.05 17.66 43.12
CA ALA A 9 1.62 17.84 42.85
C ALA A 9 1.33 18.54 41.49
N VAL A 10 2.20 19.47 41.06
CA VAL A 10 2.05 20.15 39.76
C VAL A 10 2.46 19.27 38.58
N ARG A 11 3.31 18.24 38.79
CA ARG A 11 3.64 17.24 37.75
C ARG A 11 2.60 16.12 37.64
N VAL A 12 1.88 15.83 38.73
CA VAL A 12 0.79 14.84 38.74
C VAL A 12 -0.51 15.40 38.13
N GLN A 13 -0.75 16.72 38.16
CA GLN A 13 -1.93 17.31 37.52
C GLN A 13 -1.89 17.29 35.98
N THR A 14 -0.71 17.14 35.37
CA THR A 14 -0.59 16.92 33.91
C THR A 14 -0.88 15.48 33.49
N ASP A 15 -0.83 14.50 34.40
CA ASP A 15 -1.01 13.07 34.10
C ASP A 15 -2.46 12.57 34.23
N LEU A 16 -3.36 13.34 34.85
CA LEU A 16 -4.77 12.95 34.95
C LEU A 16 -5.52 12.93 33.61
N LYS A 17 -4.99 13.59 32.56
CA LYS A 17 -5.56 13.54 31.20
C LYS A 17 -5.21 12.24 30.45
N ASN A 18 -4.20 11.49 30.90
CA ASN A 18 -3.68 10.28 30.23
C ASN A 18 -3.71 9.02 31.12
N ALA A 19 -4.49 9.02 32.21
CA ALA A 19 -4.43 7.99 33.26
C ALA A 19 -4.71 6.53 32.81
N PHE A 20 -5.18 6.32 31.58
CA PHE A 20 -5.55 5.01 31.05
C PHE A 20 -4.55 4.40 30.07
N THR A 21 -3.53 5.15 29.62
CA THR A 21 -2.55 4.68 28.63
C THR A 21 -1.14 5.13 29.00
N THR A 22 -0.12 4.30 28.76
CA THR A 22 1.27 4.80 28.82
C THR A 22 1.76 5.22 27.42
N GLY A 23 2.55 6.29 27.36
CA GLY A 23 3.17 6.78 26.14
C GLY A 23 2.20 7.46 25.14
N LEU A 24 2.69 7.75 23.93
CA LEU A 24 1.88 8.29 22.84
C LEU A 24 1.02 7.15 22.24
N ASN A 25 -0.29 7.16 22.50
CA ASN A 25 -1.20 6.22 21.86
C ASN A 25 -1.54 6.69 20.44
N LYS A 26 -0.92 6.07 19.41
CA LYS A 26 -1.14 6.40 18.00
C LYS A 26 -2.56 6.13 17.49
N SER A 27 -3.30 5.26 18.17
CA SER A 27 -4.70 4.98 17.82
C SER A 27 -5.65 6.04 18.36
N VAL A 28 -5.17 6.91 19.26
CA VAL A 28 -5.96 7.98 19.87
C VAL A 28 -5.60 9.31 19.20
N PRO A 29 -6.58 10.07 18.71
CA PRO A 29 -6.38 11.42 18.21
C PRO A 29 -5.60 12.34 19.18
N VAL A 30 -4.71 13.18 18.66
CA VAL A 30 -3.90 14.10 19.50
C VAL A 30 -4.79 15.16 20.16
N GLY A 31 -5.00 15.04 21.47
CA GLY A 31 -5.91 15.90 22.23
C GLY A 31 -7.28 15.27 22.49
N TRP A 32 -7.44 13.97 22.23
CA TRP A 32 -8.62 13.20 22.65
C TRP A 32 -8.74 13.24 24.17
N ASP A 33 -9.88 13.69 24.66
CA ASP A 33 -10.18 13.74 26.09
C ASP A 33 -11.46 12.92 26.34
N PRO A 34 -11.35 11.77 27.02
CA PRO A 34 -12.50 10.93 27.32
C PRO A 34 -13.49 11.59 28.30
N SER A 35 -13.14 12.73 28.93
CA SER A 35 -14.00 13.47 29.86
C SER A 35 -14.90 14.51 29.20
N ILE A 36 -14.65 14.86 27.93
CA ILE A 36 -15.50 15.77 27.16
C ILE A 36 -16.83 15.05 26.85
N LYS A 37 -17.89 15.41 27.59
CA LYS A 37 -19.25 14.86 27.43
C LYS A 37 -19.95 15.32 26.13
N THR A 38 -19.47 16.39 25.50
CA THR A 38 -20.05 16.92 24.26
C THR A 38 -19.67 16.03 23.07
N GLY A 39 -20.54 15.09 22.70
CA GLY A 39 -20.40 14.26 21.49
C GLY A 39 -20.31 12.75 21.69
N LYS A 40 -20.37 12.22 22.92
CA LYS A 40 -20.41 10.77 23.16
C LYS A 40 -21.70 10.09 22.69
N GLU A 41 -22.80 10.83 22.55
CA GLU A 41 -24.10 10.28 22.13
C GLU A 41 -24.14 9.83 20.66
N HIS A 42 -23.14 10.19 19.83
CA HIS A 42 -23.08 9.83 18.41
C HIS A 42 -21.99 8.79 18.05
N LEU A 43 -21.19 8.34 19.01
CA LEU A 43 -20.13 7.36 18.77
C LEU A 43 -20.70 5.94 18.84
N LYS A 44 -20.58 5.19 17.75
CA LYS A 44 -20.93 3.78 17.67
C LYS A 44 -19.84 2.95 18.35
N HIS A 45 -20.26 2.22 19.38
CA HIS A 45 -19.41 1.32 20.13
C HIS A 45 -18.98 0.13 19.25
N VAL A 46 -17.67 -0.13 19.18
CA VAL A 46 -17.12 -1.32 18.51
C VAL A 46 -16.51 -2.18 19.59
N ASP A 47 -17.25 -3.20 20.02
CA ASP A 47 -16.84 -4.15 21.04
C ASP A 47 -16.83 -5.57 20.50
N PRO A 48 -15.72 -6.00 19.89
CA PRO A 48 -15.63 -7.36 19.41
C PRO A 48 -15.62 -8.39 20.55
N LEU A 49 -15.04 -8.05 21.71
CA LEU A 49 -14.88 -9.00 22.83
C LEU A 49 -16.20 -9.26 23.55
N GLY A 50 -17.05 -8.24 23.71
CA GLY A 50 -18.38 -8.38 24.31
C GLY A 50 -19.37 -9.22 23.48
N GLN A 51 -19.09 -9.45 22.19
CA GLN A 51 -19.90 -10.30 21.31
C GLN A 51 -19.45 -11.76 21.32
N MET A 52 -18.32 -12.09 21.93
CA MET A 52 -17.76 -13.43 21.94
C MET A 52 -18.35 -14.29 23.04
N SER A 53 -18.56 -15.57 22.76
CA SER A 53 -18.86 -16.56 23.79
C SER A 53 -17.66 -16.75 24.73
N ALA A 54 -17.91 -17.24 25.95
CA ALA A 54 -16.85 -17.55 26.91
C ALA A 54 -15.81 -18.56 26.35
N GLY A 55 -16.25 -19.48 25.49
CA GLY A 55 -15.37 -20.43 24.78
C GLY A 55 -14.44 -19.73 23.79
N GLU A 56 -15.00 -18.89 22.90
CA GLU A 56 -14.22 -18.12 21.92
C GLU A 56 -13.24 -17.16 22.60
N LEU A 57 -13.64 -16.53 23.71
CA LEU A 57 -12.76 -15.65 24.48
C LEU A 57 -11.57 -16.41 25.06
N ARG A 58 -11.80 -17.60 25.62
CA ARG A 58 -10.75 -18.46 26.17
C ARG A 58 -9.78 -18.91 25.07
N GLU A 59 -10.30 -19.31 23.91
CA GLU A 59 -9.48 -19.67 22.75
C GLU A 59 -8.63 -18.50 22.28
N HIS A 60 -9.21 -17.30 22.21
CA HIS A 60 -8.50 -16.09 21.81
C HIS A 60 -7.36 -15.74 22.78
N ILE A 61 -7.62 -15.75 24.10
CA ILE A 61 -6.58 -15.48 25.11
C ILE A 61 -5.46 -16.52 25.00
N ASN A 62 -5.80 -17.80 24.85
CA ASN A 62 -4.80 -18.86 24.70
C ASN A 62 -3.96 -18.69 23.43
N ALA A 63 -4.55 -18.22 22.34
CA ALA A 63 -3.82 -17.86 21.12
C ALA A 63 -2.87 -16.67 21.35
N LEU A 64 -3.32 -15.62 22.02
CA LEU A 64 -2.48 -14.47 22.37
C LEU A 64 -1.29 -14.86 23.27
N ARG A 65 -1.51 -15.74 24.26
CA ARG A 65 -0.44 -16.28 25.12
C ARG A 65 0.56 -17.12 24.33
N ARG A 66 0.08 -18.01 23.43
CA ARG A 66 0.95 -18.80 22.55
C ARG A 66 1.79 -17.90 21.64
N GLU A 67 1.15 -16.95 20.95
CA GLU A 67 1.83 -16.03 20.04
C GLU A 67 2.84 -15.14 20.79
N GLY A 68 2.48 -14.67 21.98
CA GLY A 68 3.36 -13.91 22.87
C GLY A 68 4.61 -14.71 23.26
N ARG A 69 4.44 -15.98 23.64
CA ARG A 69 5.54 -16.90 23.97
C ARG A 69 6.45 -17.19 22.78
N VAL A 70 5.89 -17.50 21.61
CA VAL A 70 6.68 -17.71 20.39
C VAL A 70 7.56 -16.49 20.09
N LYS A 71 7.02 -15.27 20.23
CA LYS A 71 7.82 -14.04 20.05
C LYS A 71 8.89 -13.86 21.12
N SER A 72 8.60 -14.09 22.40
CA SER A 72 9.63 -13.92 23.44
C SER A 72 10.75 -14.97 23.36
N PHE A 73 10.47 -16.13 22.76
CA PHE A 73 11.41 -17.22 22.56
C PHE A 73 12.10 -17.20 21.18
N GLU A 74 11.87 -16.18 20.33
CA GLU A 74 12.47 -16.08 18.98
C GLU A 74 14.00 -16.22 19.02
N LYS A 75 14.65 -15.61 20.03
CA LYS A 75 16.10 -15.73 20.21
C LYS A 75 16.56 -17.15 20.54
N LEU A 76 15.76 -17.90 21.30
CA LEU A 76 16.06 -19.29 21.64
C LEU A 76 15.90 -20.19 20.42
N SER A 77 14.91 -19.93 19.57
CA SER A 77 14.77 -20.59 18.27
C SER A 77 15.99 -20.33 17.37
N GLU A 78 16.52 -19.10 17.32
CA GLU A 78 17.78 -18.82 16.60
C GLU A 78 18.97 -19.64 17.14
N ILE A 79 19.07 -19.81 18.46
CA ILE A 79 20.14 -20.59 19.10
C ILE A 79 19.97 -22.07 18.79
N LEU A 80 18.76 -22.60 18.90
CA LEU A 80 18.45 -23.99 18.59
C LEU A 80 18.77 -24.33 17.14
N HIS A 81 18.35 -23.50 16.18
CA HIS A 81 18.67 -23.71 14.76
C HIS A 81 20.18 -23.71 14.49
N LYS A 82 20.97 -22.94 15.24
CA LYS A 82 22.44 -22.97 15.14
C LYS A 82 23.03 -24.29 15.65
N LEU A 83 22.43 -24.92 16.66
CA LEU A 83 22.85 -26.24 17.14
C LEU A 83 22.44 -27.33 16.14
N MET A 84 21.21 -27.24 15.61
CA MET A 84 20.71 -28.20 14.61
C MET A 84 21.53 -28.19 13.32
N ALA A 85 22.01 -27.01 12.90
CA ALA A 85 22.85 -26.83 11.71
C ALA A 85 24.36 -26.84 12.00
N ASP A 86 24.78 -27.12 13.24
CA ASP A 86 26.20 -27.13 13.60
C ASP A 86 26.93 -28.25 12.83
N PRO A 87 28.12 -27.99 12.26
CA PRO A 87 28.90 -29.03 11.58
C PRO A 87 29.22 -30.26 12.46
N ARG A 88 29.21 -30.10 13.79
CA ARG A 88 29.40 -31.19 14.76
C ARG A 88 28.15 -32.04 14.95
N ASN A 89 26.96 -31.55 14.63
CA ASN A 89 25.75 -32.35 14.55
C ASN A 89 25.72 -33.12 13.22
N ARG A 90 26.68 -34.05 13.06
CA ARG A 90 26.90 -34.80 11.82
C ARG A 90 25.63 -35.53 11.42
N HIS A 91 25.25 -35.39 10.15
CA HIS A 91 24.03 -35.99 9.59
C HIS A 91 22.73 -35.63 10.34
N GLY A 92 22.75 -34.62 11.23
CA GLY A 92 21.59 -34.25 12.03
C GLY A 92 21.17 -35.33 13.04
N VAL A 93 22.10 -36.14 13.56
CA VAL A 93 21.81 -37.24 14.51
C VAL A 93 21.00 -36.78 15.73
N PHE A 94 21.15 -35.53 16.17
CA PHE A 94 20.39 -34.98 17.29
C PHE A 94 19.06 -34.32 16.89
N ASN A 95 18.70 -34.26 15.59
CA ASN A 95 17.55 -33.51 15.09
C ASN A 95 16.26 -34.34 14.99
N THR A 96 16.35 -35.65 15.18
CA THR A 96 15.22 -36.57 15.09
C THR A 96 15.18 -37.48 16.31
N PRO A 97 13.98 -37.92 16.74
CA PRO A 97 13.86 -38.94 17.79
C PRO A 97 14.69 -40.17 17.44
N VAL A 98 15.41 -40.71 18.42
CA VAL A 98 16.09 -42.01 18.26
C VAL A 98 15.02 -43.08 18.09
N ASP A 99 15.16 -43.90 17.06
CA ASP A 99 14.34 -45.08 16.80
C ASP A 99 15.15 -46.34 17.17
N PRO A 100 14.96 -46.91 18.37
CA PRO A 100 15.79 -48.01 18.84
C PRO A 100 15.64 -49.27 18.00
N GLU A 101 14.48 -49.52 17.40
CA GLU A 101 14.25 -50.71 16.58
C GLU A 101 14.92 -50.56 15.22
N ALA A 102 14.72 -49.41 14.55
CA ALA A 102 15.34 -49.15 13.25
C ALA A 102 16.87 -49.02 13.31
N MET A 103 17.42 -48.66 14.48
CA MET A 103 18.85 -48.49 14.71
C MET A 103 19.53 -49.69 15.40
N ASP A 104 18.78 -50.76 15.68
CA ASP A 104 19.27 -51.96 16.38
C ASP A 104 19.91 -51.65 17.75
N LEU A 105 19.19 -50.86 18.57
CA LEU A 105 19.60 -50.41 19.90
C LEU A 105 18.69 -51.00 20.99
N PRO A 106 18.75 -52.32 21.27
CA PRO A 106 17.77 -53.01 22.13
C PRO A 106 17.72 -52.49 23.58
N THR A 107 18.84 -51.99 24.10
CA THR A 107 18.95 -51.48 25.48
C THR A 107 18.65 -49.99 25.61
N TYR A 108 18.36 -49.28 24.52
CA TYR A 108 18.21 -47.82 24.54
C TYR A 108 17.11 -47.36 25.49
N ASN A 109 15.92 -47.98 25.42
CA ASN A 109 14.78 -47.63 26.28
C ASN A 109 14.97 -48.10 27.74
N GLU A 110 15.89 -49.03 27.98
CA GLU A 110 16.27 -49.44 29.33
C GLU A 110 17.20 -48.41 29.99
N ILE A 111 18.12 -47.83 29.22
CA ILE A 111 19.11 -46.86 29.70
C ILE A 111 18.52 -45.44 29.73
N ILE A 112 17.88 -45.02 28.63
CA ILE A 112 17.35 -43.67 28.46
C ILE A 112 15.87 -43.61 28.82
N LYS A 113 15.58 -43.02 29.99
CA LYS A 113 14.21 -42.95 30.54
C LYS A 113 13.37 -41.80 29.98
N LYS A 114 14.01 -40.75 29.47
CA LYS A 114 13.34 -39.57 28.90
C LYS A 114 14.01 -39.21 27.58
N PRO A 115 13.67 -39.89 26.47
CA PRO A 115 14.19 -39.54 25.15
C PRO A 115 13.85 -38.08 24.79
N MET A 116 14.78 -37.39 24.13
CA MET A 116 14.61 -36.03 23.62
C MET A 116 15.51 -35.79 22.42
N ASP A 117 15.08 -34.91 21.51
CA ASP A 117 15.82 -34.49 20.32
C ASP A 117 15.54 -33.03 19.97
N LEU A 118 16.45 -32.39 19.22
CA LEU A 118 16.37 -30.97 18.87
C LEU A 118 15.18 -30.65 17.95
N GLY A 119 14.69 -31.60 17.14
CA GLY A 119 13.52 -31.42 16.29
C GLY A 119 12.22 -31.38 17.08
N THR A 120 12.08 -32.24 18.09
CA THR A 120 10.98 -32.19 19.05
C THR A 120 10.99 -30.86 19.83
N ILE A 121 12.16 -30.40 20.29
CA ILE A 121 12.29 -29.11 20.98
C ILE A 121 11.91 -27.94 20.06
N ASP A 122 12.33 -27.95 18.79
CA ASP A 122 11.95 -26.90 17.83
C ASP A 122 10.43 -26.89 17.63
N SER A 123 9.82 -28.06 17.41
CA SER A 123 8.37 -28.20 17.31
C SER A 123 7.64 -27.63 18.54
N ARG A 124 8.10 -27.93 19.75
CA ARG A 124 7.56 -27.39 21.01
C ARG A 124 7.71 -25.87 21.10
N LEU A 125 8.87 -25.32 20.69
CA LEU A 125 9.10 -23.87 20.64
C LEU A 125 8.16 -23.17 19.65
N GLN A 126 8.05 -23.66 18.41
CA GLN A 126 7.21 -23.06 17.37
C GLN A 126 5.72 -23.08 17.74
N GLN A 127 5.30 -24.09 18.51
CA GLN A 127 3.93 -24.21 19.03
C GLN A 127 3.70 -23.39 20.32
N GLY A 128 4.76 -22.76 20.86
CA GLY A 128 4.70 -21.99 22.09
C GLY A 128 4.36 -22.84 23.31
N GLN A 129 4.85 -24.08 23.40
CA GLN A 129 4.54 -25.01 24.49
C GLN A 129 5.38 -24.74 25.75
N TYR A 130 6.61 -24.22 25.60
CA TYR A 130 7.45 -23.84 26.74
C TYR A 130 6.85 -22.63 27.47
N LEU A 131 6.63 -22.77 28.77
CA LEU A 131 6.18 -21.69 29.66
C LEU A 131 7.38 -20.97 30.28
N ASP A 132 8.39 -21.73 30.68
CA ASP A 132 9.64 -21.22 31.24
C ASP A 132 10.80 -21.43 30.25
N ILE A 133 11.73 -20.49 30.23
CA ILE A 133 13.01 -20.61 29.52
C ILE A 133 13.84 -21.76 30.13
N GLN A 134 13.71 -22.02 31.43
CA GLN A 134 14.43 -23.10 32.10
C GLN A 134 14.02 -24.49 31.59
N ASP A 135 12.74 -24.68 31.26
CA ASP A 135 12.25 -25.94 30.68
C ASP A 135 12.89 -26.20 29.31
N PHE A 136 13.01 -25.15 28.48
CA PHE A 136 13.71 -25.24 27.20
C PHE A 136 15.20 -25.58 27.40
N ILE A 137 15.88 -24.92 28.35
CA ILE A 137 17.29 -25.20 28.66
C ILE A 137 17.47 -26.66 29.11
N ALA A 138 16.58 -27.14 29.97
CA ALA A 138 16.61 -28.50 30.48
C ALA A 138 16.44 -29.53 29.35
N ASP A 139 15.47 -29.32 28.45
CA ASP A 139 15.26 -30.22 27.30
C ASP A 139 16.47 -30.24 26.37
N VAL A 140 17.09 -29.09 26.05
CA VAL A 140 18.30 -29.05 25.19
C VAL A 140 19.47 -29.78 25.84
N ARG A 141 19.67 -29.60 27.16
CA ARG A 141 20.71 -30.32 27.91
C ARG A 141 20.45 -31.83 27.91
N LEU A 142 19.20 -32.24 28.10
CA LEU A 142 18.78 -33.63 28.13
C LEU A 142 19.12 -34.38 26.84
N VAL A 143 19.04 -33.73 25.67
CA VAL A 143 19.48 -34.33 24.38
C VAL A 143 20.93 -34.81 24.46
N PHE A 144 21.83 -33.94 24.88
CA PHE A 144 23.26 -34.24 24.91
C PHE A 144 23.63 -35.13 26.10
N GLU A 145 22.98 -34.97 27.24
CA GLU A 145 23.17 -35.84 28.41
C GLU A 145 22.77 -37.28 28.11
N ASN A 146 21.60 -37.49 27.49
CA ASN A 146 21.17 -38.82 27.04
C ASN A 146 22.18 -39.44 26.07
N ALA A 147 22.67 -38.65 25.11
CA ALA A 147 23.68 -39.11 24.16
C ALA A 147 24.98 -39.53 24.86
N MET A 148 25.45 -38.76 25.84
CA MET A 148 26.66 -39.08 26.62
C MET A 148 26.47 -40.26 27.58
N VAL A 149 25.25 -40.49 28.08
CA VAL A 149 24.91 -41.63 28.94
C VAL A 149 24.87 -42.93 28.15
N PHE A 150 24.24 -42.93 26.97
CA PHE A 150 24.10 -44.14 26.16
C PHE A 150 25.40 -44.51 25.43
N ASN A 151 26.16 -43.52 24.95
CA ASN A 151 27.33 -43.74 24.12
C ASN A 151 28.64 -43.71 24.93
N PRO A 152 29.61 -44.62 24.69
CA PRO A 152 30.93 -44.57 25.31
C PRO A 152 31.68 -43.27 25.01
N ARG A 153 32.59 -42.83 25.90
CA ARG A 153 33.40 -41.60 25.75
C ARG A 153 34.25 -41.55 24.46
N THR A 154 34.56 -42.70 23.89
CA THR A 154 35.32 -42.83 22.63
C THR A 154 34.42 -42.72 21.38
N HIS A 155 33.10 -42.87 21.53
CA HIS A 155 32.16 -42.81 20.43
C HIS A 155 31.96 -41.36 19.97
N TYR A 156 31.90 -41.13 18.65
CA TYR A 156 31.83 -39.78 18.10
C TYR A 156 30.58 -39.02 18.58
N ILE A 157 29.45 -39.71 18.79
CA ILE A 157 28.22 -39.10 19.32
C ILE A 157 28.45 -38.53 20.72
N HIS A 158 29.19 -39.25 21.58
CA HIS A 158 29.52 -38.75 22.92
C HIS A 158 30.38 -37.49 22.84
N VAL A 159 31.43 -37.51 22.02
CA VAL A 159 32.36 -36.39 21.84
C VAL A 159 31.65 -35.16 21.27
N ASP A 160 30.84 -35.33 20.22
CA ASP A 160 30.12 -34.22 19.59
C ASP A 160 29.00 -33.69 20.53
N ALA A 161 28.32 -34.56 21.30
CA ALA A 161 27.36 -34.15 22.32
C ALA A 161 28.00 -33.31 23.43
N GLU A 162 29.16 -33.73 23.95
CA GLU A 162 29.89 -32.97 24.99
C GLU A 162 30.30 -31.57 24.50
N ILE A 163 30.76 -31.46 23.25
CA ILE A 163 31.15 -30.18 22.63
C ILE A 163 29.92 -29.27 22.45
N LEU A 164 28.82 -29.80 21.92
CA LEU A 164 27.60 -29.03 21.67
C LEU A 164 26.93 -28.60 22.98
N TRP A 165 26.92 -29.47 24.01
CA TRP A 165 26.45 -29.14 25.35
C TRP A 165 27.24 -27.96 25.95
N ARG A 166 28.59 -28.01 25.92
CA ARG A 166 29.43 -26.91 26.40
C ARG A 166 29.21 -25.62 25.62
N LYS A 167 29.04 -25.72 24.30
CA LYS A 167 28.74 -24.57 23.44
C LYS A 167 27.41 -23.93 23.80
N PHE A 168 26.37 -24.73 24.02
CA PHE A 168 25.07 -24.25 24.45
C PHE A 168 25.14 -23.58 25.83
N ASP A 169 25.79 -24.20 26.81
CA ASP A 169 25.94 -23.65 28.16
C ASP A 169 26.72 -22.33 28.17
N ALA A 170 27.77 -22.21 27.34
CA ALA A 170 28.50 -20.95 27.16
C ALA A 170 27.63 -19.83 26.55
N ILE A 171 26.69 -20.17 25.66
CA ILE A 171 25.73 -19.19 25.13
C ILE A 171 24.73 -18.79 26.22
N MET A 172 24.22 -19.77 26.99
CA MET A 172 23.21 -19.55 28.02
C MET A 172 23.76 -18.91 29.30
N SER A 173 25.07 -18.92 29.54
CA SER A 173 25.70 -18.12 30.60
C SER A 173 25.56 -16.60 30.37
N GLY A 174 25.25 -16.20 29.14
CA GLY A 174 25.04 -14.80 28.76
C GLY A 174 26.32 -13.96 28.74
N GLU A 175 27.50 -14.58 28.79
CA GLU A 175 28.78 -13.88 28.62
C GLU A 175 28.84 -13.21 27.24
N GLY A 176 28.89 -11.88 27.21
CA GLY A 176 28.92 -11.09 25.97
C GLY A 176 27.57 -10.74 25.33
N ASP A 177 26.46 -11.42 25.66
CA ASP A 177 25.14 -11.13 25.09
C ASP A 177 24.17 -10.50 26.10
N ARG A 178 23.97 -9.18 25.98
CA ARG A 178 23.05 -8.40 26.83
C ARG A 178 21.59 -8.82 26.68
N GLN A 179 21.18 -9.39 25.55
CA GLN A 179 19.81 -9.82 25.30
C GLN A 179 19.52 -11.11 26.06
N ILE A 180 20.42 -12.10 26.01
CA ILE A 180 20.31 -13.36 26.78
C ILE A 180 20.31 -13.07 28.28
N LYS A 181 21.23 -12.22 28.77
CA LYS A 181 21.24 -11.78 30.17
C LYS A 181 19.93 -11.12 30.61
N ARG A 182 19.30 -10.34 29.72
CA ARG A 182 18.01 -9.71 30.01
C ARG A 182 16.88 -10.73 30.04
N MET A 183 16.88 -11.72 29.14
CA MET A 183 15.88 -12.78 29.09
C MET A 183 15.94 -13.69 30.33
N LEU A 184 17.15 -13.99 30.81
CA LEU A 184 17.38 -14.80 32.02
C LEU A 184 17.28 -14.00 33.33
N SER A 185 17.07 -12.67 33.25
CA SER A 185 17.01 -11.81 34.43
C SER A 185 15.71 -12.04 35.21
N PRO A 186 15.77 -12.37 36.52
CA PRO A 186 14.57 -12.52 37.35
C PRO A 186 13.75 -11.23 37.48
N ARG A 187 14.41 -10.07 37.28
CA ARG A 187 13.79 -8.75 37.45
C ARG A 187 12.93 -8.32 36.25
N GLY A 188 12.93 -9.09 35.16
CA GLY A 188 12.21 -8.77 33.92
C GLY A 188 12.68 -7.46 33.25
N HIS A 189 12.00 -7.09 32.17
CA HIS A 189 12.21 -5.86 31.42
C HIS A 189 11.47 -4.67 32.05
N VAL A 190 12.21 -3.62 32.38
CA VAL A 190 11.67 -2.32 32.80
C VAL A 190 12.10 -1.25 31.80
N CYS A 191 11.13 -0.53 31.23
CA CYS A 191 11.37 0.66 30.42
C CYS A 191 10.28 1.71 30.63
N HIS A 192 10.43 2.87 29.99
CA HIS A 192 9.44 3.95 30.06
C HIS A 192 8.06 3.57 29.54
N ALA A 193 7.95 2.54 28.68
CA ALA A 193 6.68 2.08 28.12
C ALA A 193 5.92 1.14 29.07
N CYS A 194 6.52 0.01 29.48
CA CYS A 194 5.84 -0.94 30.38
C CYS A 194 5.90 -0.53 31.85
N MET A 195 6.86 0.30 32.28
CA MET A 195 7.12 0.61 33.69
C MET A 195 7.28 -0.65 34.59
N GLY A 196 7.69 -1.78 33.99
CA GLY A 196 7.83 -3.07 34.67
C GLY A 196 6.56 -3.92 34.72
N HIS A 197 5.44 -3.44 34.18
CA HIS A 197 4.19 -4.19 34.10
C HIS A 197 4.26 -5.34 33.09
N THR A 198 3.46 -6.38 33.37
CA THR A 198 3.24 -7.54 32.50
C THR A 198 1.78 -7.54 32.06
N CYS A 199 1.53 -7.78 30.78
CA CYS A 199 0.19 -7.78 30.24
C CYS A 199 -0.63 -8.94 30.83
N THR A 200 -1.81 -8.65 31.39
CA THR A 200 -2.66 -9.67 32.02
C THR A 200 -3.26 -10.69 31.04
N ILE A 201 -3.20 -10.43 29.72
CA ILE A 201 -3.79 -11.28 28.67
C ILE A 201 -2.71 -12.19 28.08
N CYS A 202 -1.66 -11.62 27.49
CA CYS A 202 -0.63 -12.40 26.83
C CYS A 202 0.54 -12.81 27.76
N GLU A 203 0.56 -12.31 29.00
CA GLU A 203 1.58 -12.59 30.01
C GLU A 203 3.00 -12.17 29.60
N GLN A 204 3.10 -11.27 28.61
CA GLN A 204 4.36 -10.71 28.15
C GLN A 204 4.52 -9.26 28.64
N GLN A 205 5.77 -8.84 28.77
CA GLN A 205 6.14 -7.43 28.89
C GLN A 205 6.18 -6.80 27.48
N CYS A 206 7.01 -5.78 27.25
CA CYS A 206 6.99 -4.99 26.01
C CYS A 206 7.08 -5.83 24.73
N LEU A 207 6.03 -5.75 23.91
CA LEU A 207 6.04 -6.24 22.54
C LEU A 207 6.43 -5.11 21.58
N GLN A 208 7.36 -5.40 20.67
CA GLN A 208 7.87 -4.43 19.70
C GLN A 208 7.11 -4.53 18.37
N PHE A 209 6.73 -3.40 17.79
CA PHE A 209 6.20 -3.34 16.43
C PHE A 209 7.19 -3.91 15.41
N THR A 210 6.66 -4.43 14.32
CA THR A 210 7.52 -4.87 13.22
C THR A 210 8.00 -3.63 12.47
N LEU A 211 9.31 -3.54 12.22
CA LEU A 211 9.88 -2.41 11.52
C LEU A 211 9.39 -2.45 10.06
N PRO A 212 8.71 -1.40 9.56
CA PRO A 212 8.32 -1.35 8.16
C PRO A 212 9.55 -1.36 7.27
N HIS A 213 9.45 -2.04 6.14
CA HIS A 213 10.51 -1.98 5.13
C HIS A 213 10.48 -0.60 4.48
N LEU A 214 11.54 0.16 4.69
CA LEU A 214 11.71 1.50 4.16
C LEU A 214 12.81 1.45 3.10
N GLN A 215 12.48 1.75 1.85
CA GLN A 215 13.44 1.81 0.75
C GLN A 215 13.68 3.26 0.33
N CYS A 216 14.95 3.59 0.04
CA CYS A 216 15.29 4.90 -0.49
C CYS A 216 14.72 5.10 -1.89
N SER A 217 13.84 6.09 -2.05
CA SER A 217 13.28 6.65 -3.29
C SER A 217 14.29 7.44 -4.14
N GLY A 218 15.51 7.65 -3.65
CA GLY A 218 16.61 8.17 -4.46
C GLY A 218 17.26 7.08 -5.32
N ASN A 219 18.19 7.47 -6.18
CA ASN A 219 18.82 6.57 -7.18
C ASN A 219 19.62 5.38 -6.60
N CYS A 220 19.72 5.24 -5.27
CA CYS A 220 20.45 4.12 -4.67
C CYS A 220 19.56 2.90 -4.37
N GLY A 221 18.23 3.07 -4.24
CA GLY A 221 17.30 1.98 -3.92
C GLY A 221 17.62 1.22 -2.62
N THR A 222 18.48 1.75 -1.74
CA THR A 222 18.96 1.02 -0.56
C THR A 222 17.92 1.01 0.56
N ASP A 223 17.81 -0.13 1.23
CA ASP A 223 16.99 -0.29 2.43
C ASP A 223 17.52 0.55 3.61
N ILE A 224 16.61 1.25 4.26
CA ILE A 224 16.87 1.99 5.50
C ILE A 224 16.87 0.98 6.66
N ARG A 225 18.04 0.76 7.24
CA ARG A 225 18.22 -0.20 8.34
C ARG A 225 17.88 0.42 9.69
N LYS A 226 17.48 -0.41 10.66
CA LYS A 226 17.32 -0.03 12.07
C LYS A 226 18.52 0.78 12.56
N GLY A 227 18.26 1.88 13.25
CA GLY A 227 19.24 2.85 13.74
C GLY A 227 19.65 3.93 12.73
N SER A 228 19.35 3.75 11.43
CA SER A 228 19.72 4.72 10.39
C SER A 228 18.84 5.96 10.44
N ILE A 229 19.43 7.12 10.14
CA ILE A 229 18.69 8.35 9.88
C ILE A 229 18.22 8.35 8.43
N TYR A 230 16.96 8.67 8.23
CA TYR A 230 16.35 8.84 6.92
C TYR A 230 15.52 10.13 6.87
N PHE A 231 15.15 10.51 5.67
CA PHE A 231 14.33 11.67 5.38
C PHE A 231 13.08 11.19 4.66
N VAL A 232 11.91 11.76 4.96
CA VAL A 232 10.65 11.35 4.33
C VAL A 232 9.89 12.60 3.90
N THR A 233 9.15 12.54 2.79
CA THR A 233 8.21 13.61 2.44
C THR A 233 7.17 13.80 3.53
N ARG A 234 6.60 15.01 3.59
CA ARG A 234 5.53 15.37 4.53
C ARG A 234 4.31 14.44 4.47
N ASP A 235 3.91 14.05 3.27
CA ASP A 235 2.83 13.09 3.02
C ASP A 235 3.21 11.62 3.31
N GLY A 236 4.47 11.33 3.68
CA GLY A 236 4.96 9.98 3.92
C GLY A 236 5.21 9.14 2.67
N SER A 237 5.00 9.68 1.47
CA SER A 237 4.98 8.90 0.21
C SER A 237 6.37 8.48 -0.29
N ARG A 238 7.41 9.25 0.02
CA ARG A 238 8.79 9.01 -0.47
C ARG A 238 9.80 9.14 0.65
N VAL A 239 10.82 8.28 0.62
CA VAL A 239 11.85 8.17 1.66
C VAL A 239 13.23 8.32 1.04
N TRP A 240 14.16 9.05 1.65
CA TRP A 240 15.54 9.17 1.20
C TRP A 240 16.50 8.76 2.31
N CYS A 241 17.51 7.98 1.93
CA CYS A 241 18.65 7.75 2.81
C CYS A 241 19.48 9.02 2.93
N HIS A 242 20.24 9.12 4.02
CA HIS A 242 21.09 10.27 4.29
C HIS A 242 22.05 10.61 3.13
N LYS A 243 22.58 9.59 2.43
CA LYS A 243 23.49 9.78 1.30
C LYS A 243 22.78 10.40 0.08
N CYS A 244 21.62 9.88 -0.32
CA CYS A 244 20.88 10.38 -1.47
C CYS A 244 20.36 11.80 -1.24
N ARG A 245 19.80 12.07 -0.06
CA ARG A 245 19.35 13.43 0.30
C ARG A 245 20.50 14.44 0.19
N ASN A 246 21.69 14.09 0.66
CA ASN A 246 22.86 14.98 0.59
C ASN A 246 23.46 15.12 -0.81
N ARG A 247 23.39 14.07 -1.65
CA ARG A 247 23.86 14.14 -3.04
C ARG A 247 23.02 15.14 -3.85
N THR A 248 21.70 14.99 -3.78
CA THR A 248 20.77 15.88 -4.48
C THR A 248 20.85 17.32 -3.98
N ALA A 249 21.07 17.53 -2.67
CA ALA A 249 21.26 18.87 -2.10
C ALA A 249 22.52 19.60 -2.61
N ARG A 250 23.58 18.86 -2.97
CA ARG A 250 24.81 19.44 -3.55
C ARG A 250 24.67 19.81 -5.02
N GLU A 251 23.77 19.15 -5.74
CA GLU A 251 23.48 19.44 -7.16
C GLU A 251 22.57 20.67 -7.32
N THR A 252 21.87 21.10 -6.25
CA THR A 252 20.94 22.24 -6.24
C THR A 252 21.54 23.56 -5.77
N GLU A 253 22.81 23.62 -5.32
CA GLU A 253 23.41 24.91 -4.99
C GLU A 253 23.69 25.70 -6.28
N PRO A 254 23.18 26.95 -6.42
CA PRO A 254 23.59 27.83 -7.49
C PRO A 254 25.10 28.03 -7.36
N SER A 255 25.81 27.97 -8.47
CA SER A 255 27.25 28.16 -8.55
C SER A 255 27.67 29.56 -8.05
N GLY A 256 27.76 29.73 -6.73
CA GLY A 256 28.42 30.83 -6.05
C GLY A 256 29.85 30.40 -5.74
N GLY A 257 30.81 31.04 -6.39
CA GLY A 257 32.18 30.55 -6.51
C GLY A 257 32.90 30.24 -5.19
N ARG A 258 33.63 29.12 -5.16
CA ARG A 258 34.88 29.01 -4.43
C ARG A 258 35.85 28.05 -5.13
N LYS A 259 37.08 28.55 -5.30
CA LYS A 259 38.18 27.94 -6.05
C LYS A 259 38.64 26.60 -5.45
N GLY A 260 38.83 25.60 -6.31
CA GLY A 260 39.99 24.71 -6.29
C GLY A 260 39.92 23.41 -5.45
N LYS A 261 39.77 22.27 -6.11
CA LYS A 261 40.87 21.31 -6.37
C LYS A 261 40.37 20.12 -7.19
N LYS A 262 40.90 19.98 -8.40
CA LYS A 262 40.71 18.82 -9.29
C LYS A 262 41.25 17.55 -8.61
N LYS A 263 40.44 16.50 -8.52
CA LYS A 263 40.94 15.11 -8.56
C LYS A 263 40.35 14.43 -9.78
N ARG A 264 41.24 14.04 -10.70
CA ARG A 264 40.95 13.23 -11.88
C ARG A 264 40.72 11.78 -11.42
N GLY A 265 39.59 11.20 -11.80
CA GLY A 265 39.35 9.77 -11.76
C GLY A 265 38.36 9.44 -12.88
N LYS A 266 38.84 8.75 -13.91
CA LYS A 266 38.04 8.29 -15.06
C LYS A 266 37.13 7.16 -14.60
N GLY A 267 35.81 7.32 -14.80
CA GLY A 267 34.80 6.28 -14.66
C GLY A 267 33.50 6.82 -15.23
N ALA A 268 32.89 6.11 -16.18
CA ALA A 268 31.76 6.56 -16.99
C ALA A 268 30.59 7.09 -16.14
N GLU A 269 30.20 8.34 -16.37
CA GLU A 269 28.95 8.91 -15.87
C GLU A 269 27.79 8.38 -16.71
N GLU A 270 27.00 7.46 -16.14
CA GLU A 270 25.65 7.19 -16.64
C GLU A 270 24.79 8.46 -16.47
N PRO A 271 23.97 8.83 -17.47
CA PRO A 271 23.10 10.00 -17.36
C PRO A 271 22.01 9.75 -16.30
N PRO A 272 21.67 10.76 -15.48
CA PRO A 272 20.59 10.63 -14.52
C PRO A 272 19.26 10.40 -15.25
N VAL A 273 18.51 9.40 -14.80
CA VAL A 273 17.13 9.13 -15.26
C VAL A 273 16.26 10.34 -14.90
N PRO A 274 15.50 10.94 -15.83
CA PRO A 274 14.63 12.07 -15.55
C PRO A 274 13.32 11.60 -14.91
N GLY A 275 13.03 12.11 -13.71
CA GLY A 275 11.79 11.87 -12.97
C GLY A 275 11.61 12.73 -11.71
N VAL A 276 12.45 13.74 -11.49
CA VAL A 276 12.29 14.73 -10.41
C VAL A 276 12.33 16.11 -11.03
N THR A 277 11.26 16.49 -11.72
CA THR A 277 11.04 17.85 -12.19
C THR A 277 10.18 18.60 -11.18
N ASN A 278 10.75 18.91 -10.01
CA ASN A 278 10.52 20.16 -9.28
C ASN A 278 11.41 20.23 -8.03
N ILE A 279 12.24 21.27 -7.97
CA ILE A 279 13.32 21.46 -7.00
C ILE A 279 12.83 22.14 -5.68
N GLN A 280 11.51 22.28 -5.48
CA GLN A 280 10.93 22.86 -4.27
C GLN A 280 10.54 21.85 -3.18
N GLU A 281 10.47 20.54 -3.46
CA GLU A 281 10.03 19.52 -2.46
C GLU A 281 11.07 19.16 -1.38
N TYR A 282 12.33 19.57 -1.52
CA TYR A 282 13.42 19.09 -0.65
C TYR A 282 13.62 19.90 0.64
N GLY A 283 13.09 21.13 0.72
CA GLY A 283 13.09 21.94 1.95
C GLY A 283 12.16 21.39 3.03
N ASP A 284 11.24 20.50 2.65
CA ASP A 284 10.13 20.02 3.48
C ASP A 284 10.32 18.59 4.00
N LEU A 285 11.47 17.96 3.78
CA LEU A 285 11.71 16.57 4.20
C LEU A 285 11.89 16.45 5.73
N VAL A 286 11.10 15.57 6.35
CA VAL A 286 11.16 15.30 7.78
C VAL A 286 12.28 14.31 8.08
N LYS A 287 13.25 14.72 8.92
CA LYS A 287 14.33 13.85 9.41
C LYS A 287 13.79 12.91 10.48
N LYS A 288 13.92 11.60 10.26
CA LYS A 288 13.51 10.55 11.20
C LYS A 288 14.64 9.58 11.48
N LYS A 289 14.61 8.93 12.65
CA LYS A 289 15.47 7.80 12.98
C LYS A 289 14.66 6.52 12.87
N CYS A 290 15.22 5.52 12.19
CA CYS A 290 14.57 4.23 11.97
C CYS A 290 14.66 3.40 13.25
N GLU A 291 13.72 3.57 14.17
CA GLU A 291 13.66 2.82 15.42
C GLU A 291 12.42 1.94 15.49
N VAL A 292 12.49 0.94 16.36
CA VAL A 292 11.37 0.03 16.62
C VAL A 292 10.62 0.55 17.83
N GLU A 293 9.35 0.84 17.63
CA GLU A 293 8.46 1.29 18.70
C GLU A 293 7.89 0.10 19.49
N VAL A 294 7.46 0.38 20.72
CA VAL A 294 6.79 -0.58 21.59
C VAL A 294 5.29 -0.43 21.43
N GLU A 295 4.55 -1.54 21.48
CA GLU A 295 3.08 -1.53 21.48
C GLU A 295 2.54 -0.70 22.65
N PRO A 296 1.51 0.16 22.43
CA PRO A 296 0.94 0.95 23.50
C PRO A 296 0.31 0.09 24.59
N TRP A 297 0.37 0.58 25.83
CA TRP A 297 -0.24 -0.06 26.98
C TRP A 297 -1.48 0.69 27.42
N VAL A 298 -2.46 -0.05 27.92
CA VAL A 298 -3.70 0.48 28.47
C VAL A 298 -3.99 -0.15 29.82
N LYS A 299 -4.62 0.61 30.71
CA LYS A 299 -4.96 0.19 32.08
C LYS A 299 -6.45 -0.12 32.16
N CYS A 300 -6.81 -1.33 32.55
CA CYS A 300 -8.21 -1.73 32.69
C CYS A 300 -8.91 -0.91 33.77
N PHE A 301 -10.14 -0.46 33.49
CA PHE A 301 -10.91 0.34 34.44
C PHE A 301 -11.47 -0.50 35.59
N GLU A 302 -11.75 -1.78 35.35
CA GLU A 302 -12.38 -2.66 36.34
C GLU A 302 -11.37 -3.25 37.33
N CYS A 303 -10.26 -3.79 36.82
CA CYS A 303 -9.29 -4.53 37.63
C CYS A 303 -7.99 -3.76 37.89
N ASP A 304 -7.84 -2.56 37.32
CA ASP A 304 -6.66 -1.71 37.43
C ASP A 304 -5.34 -2.34 36.91
N ARG A 305 -5.44 -3.46 36.18
CA ARG A 305 -4.29 -4.17 35.59
C ARG A 305 -3.95 -3.63 34.21
N TRP A 306 -2.69 -3.78 33.85
CA TRP A 306 -2.15 -3.35 32.56
C TRP A 306 -2.26 -4.43 31.49
N LEU A 307 -2.54 -4.00 30.27
CA LEU A 307 -2.57 -4.85 29.08
C LEU A 307 -2.01 -4.08 27.88
N HIS A 308 -1.50 -4.81 26.89
CA HIS A 308 -1.22 -4.21 25.59
C HIS A 308 -2.54 -3.80 24.92
N GLN A 309 -2.56 -2.62 24.30
CA GLN A 309 -3.71 -2.12 23.53
C GLN A 309 -4.24 -3.16 22.54
N ILE A 310 -3.34 -3.84 21.85
CA ILE A 310 -3.65 -4.85 20.82
C ILE A 310 -4.24 -6.11 21.45
N CYS A 311 -3.71 -6.55 22.60
CA CYS A 311 -4.22 -7.74 23.29
C CYS A 311 -5.62 -7.53 23.87
N GLY A 312 -5.92 -6.33 24.35
CA GLY A 312 -7.25 -6.00 24.88
C GLY A 312 -8.24 -5.52 23.83
N MET A 313 -7.90 -5.57 22.55
CA MET A 313 -8.73 -5.03 21.46
C MET A 313 -9.20 -3.59 21.76
N TYR A 314 -8.33 -2.78 22.37
CA TYR A 314 -8.73 -1.46 22.84
C TYR A 314 -8.89 -0.47 21.67
N ASN A 315 -10.01 0.26 21.69
CA ASN A 315 -10.30 1.40 20.84
C ASN A 315 -10.73 2.62 21.67
N PRO A 316 -10.62 3.86 21.16
CA PRO A 316 -10.84 5.09 21.94
C PRO A 316 -12.28 5.34 22.41
N VAL A 317 -13.27 4.65 21.84
CA VAL A 317 -14.70 4.81 22.16
C VAL A 317 -15.11 3.92 23.33
N GLN A 318 -14.45 2.77 23.46
CA GLN A 318 -14.75 1.77 24.47
C GLN A 318 -13.83 1.92 25.69
N GLY A 319 -14.43 2.09 26.88
CA GLY A 319 -13.72 1.87 28.14
C GLY A 319 -13.34 0.39 28.30
N ILE A 320 -12.19 0.11 28.90
CA ILE A 320 -11.57 -1.23 28.88
C ILE A 320 -12.29 -2.21 29.81
N TYR A 321 -12.72 -3.36 29.27
CA TYR A 321 -13.15 -4.54 30.06
C TYR A 321 -12.00 -5.50 30.34
N CYS A 322 -12.10 -6.21 31.47
CA CYS A 322 -11.17 -7.27 31.85
C CYS A 322 -11.62 -8.62 31.25
N ALA A 323 -10.79 -9.26 30.43
CA ALA A 323 -11.04 -10.62 29.94
C ALA A 323 -10.91 -11.70 31.04
N ASN A 324 -10.50 -11.34 32.26
CA ASN A 324 -10.43 -12.23 33.43
C ASN A 324 -11.66 -12.13 34.35
N ASN A 325 -12.84 -11.76 33.83
CA ASN A 325 -14.05 -11.88 34.64
C ASN A 325 -14.49 -13.34 34.71
N ASP A 326 -14.12 -14.01 35.80
CA ASP A 326 -14.83 -15.19 36.32
C ASP A 326 -16.35 -14.93 36.47
N ARG A 327 -16.79 -13.66 36.45
CA ARG A 327 -18.21 -13.26 36.43
C ARG A 327 -18.96 -13.57 35.13
N ALA A 328 -18.28 -13.80 34.00
CA ALA A 328 -18.96 -14.21 32.76
C ALA A 328 -19.38 -15.70 32.75
N LEU A 329 -19.05 -16.46 33.80
CA LEU A 329 -19.44 -17.86 33.95
C LEU A 329 -20.73 -18.06 34.75
N THR A 330 -21.35 -17.00 35.30
CA THR A 330 -22.50 -17.16 36.21
C THR A 330 -23.76 -16.38 35.86
N GLU A 331 -23.78 -15.46 34.90
CA GLU A 331 -25.01 -14.77 34.53
C GLU A 331 -25.20 -14.71 33.01
N SER A 332 -26.18 -15.49 32.54
CA SER A 332 -26.78 -15.37 31.23
C SER A 332 -27.50 -14.02 31.11
N THR A 333 -26.74 -12.95 30.86
CA THR A 333 -27.33 -11.69 30.44
C THR A 333 -27.72 -11.82 28.96
N SER A 334 -29.03 -11.71 28.72
CA SER A 334 -29.64 -11.74 27.39
C SER A 334 -28.94 -10.75 26.46
N VAL A 335 -28.20 -11.28 25.48
CA VAL A 335 -27.54 -10.50 24.44
C VAL A 335 -28.62 -9.89 23.56
N SER A 336 -28.89 -8.59 23.71
CA SER A 336 -29.54 -7.81 22.66
C SER A 336 -28.57 -7.75 21.48
N ALA A 337 -28.88 -8.48 20.42
CA ALA A 337 -28.10 -8.54 19.19
C ALA A 337 -28.09 -7.17 18.49
N ASN A 338 -27.15 -6.30 18.83
CA ASN A 338 -26.83 -5.15 17.97
C ASN A 338 -25.96 -5.64 16.80
N ALA A 339 -26.64 -6.10 15.75
CA ALA A 339 -26.10 -6.45 14.43
C ALA A 339 -25.47 -5.26 13.66
N ASP A 340 -25.21 -4.13 14.33
CA ASP A 340 -24.79 -2.84 13.74
C ASP A 340 -23.26 -2.68 13.62
N THR A 341 -22.47 -3.69 13.98
CA THR A 341 -20.99 -3.66 13.87
C THR A 341 -20.47 -4.14 12.51
N VAL A 342 -21.35 -4.63 11.64
CA VAL A 342 -20.99 -5.24 10.36
C VAL A 342 -21.26 -4.24 9.23
N ILE A 343 -20.27 -4.06 8.34
CA ILE A 343 -20.43 -3.28 7.10
C ILE A 343 -21.69 -3.81 6.37
N PRO A 344 -22.65 -2.96 5.98
CA PRO A 344 -23.87 -3.37 5.29
C PRO A 344 -23.54 -4.11 3.99
N THR A 345 -24.44 -5.00 3.58
CA THR A 345 -24.32 -5.69 2.29
C THR A 345 -24.93 -4.86 1.17
N CYS A 346 -24.50 -5.16 -0.06
CA CYS A 346 -25.07 -4.64 -1.29
C CYS A 346 -25.29 -5.79 -2.29
N LYS A 347 -25.93 -5.51 -3.44
CA LYS A 347 -26.19 -6.50 -4.49
C LYS A 347 -24.91 -7.26 -4.89
N LEU A 348 -23.84 -6.52 -5.16
CA LEU A 348 -22.53 -7.10 -5.49
C LEU A 348 -21.94 -7.92 -4.32
N SER A 349 -22.04 -7.44 -3.08
CA SER A 349 -21.57 -8.20 -1.90
C SER A 349 -22.28 -9.54 -1.78
N ASN A 350 -23.60 -9.55 -1.90
CA ASN A 350 -24.42 -10.75 -1.79
C ASN A 350 -24.14 -11.72 -2.95
N PHE A 351 -23.97 -11.20 -4.17
CA PHE A 351 -23.64 -12.01 -5.34
C PHE A 351 -22.30 -12.72 -5.16
N ILE A 352 -21.24 -12.00 -4.79
CA ILE A 352 -19.92 -12.59 -4.57
C ILE A 352 -19.96 -13.57 -3.39
N GLN A 353 -20.64 -13.21 -2.30
CA GLN A 353 -20.78 -14.08 -1.11
C GLN A 353 -21.40 -15.43 -1.47
N GLU A 354 -22.52 -15.42 -2.20
CA GLU A 354 -23.26 -16.63 -2.52
C GLU A 354 -22.50 -17.49 -3.53
N PHE A 355 -21.90 -16.87 -4.54
CA PHE A 355 -21.01 -17.56 -5.47
C PHE A 355 -19.84 -18.22 -4.73
N LEU A 356 -19.17 -17.47 -3.85
CA LEU A 356 -18.02 -17.97 -3.08
C LEU A 356 -18.41 -19.16 -2.20
N ARG A 357 -19.52 -19.06 -1.47
CA ARG A 357 -20.02 -20.13 -0.60
C ARG A 357 -20.26 -21.41 -1.39
N ARG A 358 -21.06 -21.32 -2.46
CA ARG A 358 -21.41 -22.47 -3.31
C ARG A 358 -20.17 -23.13 -3.92
N GLU A 359 -19.24 -22.35 -4.47
CA GLU A 359 -18.05 -22.92 -5.11
C GLU A 359 -17.07 -23.53 -4.08
N LEU A 360 -16.96 -22.96 -2.87
CA LEU A 360 -16.14 -23.54 -1.79
C LEU A 360 -16.72 -24.87 -1.29
N GLU A 361 -18.04 -24.95 -1.10
CA GLU A 361 -18.71 -26.20 -0.78
C GLU A 361 -18.50 -27.25 -1.87
N GLY A 362 -18.59 -26.85 -3.14
CA GLY A 362 -18.37 -27.73 -4.29
C GLY A 362 -16.96 -28.32 -4.39
N VAL A 363 -15.95 -27.69 -3.79
CA VAL A 363 -14.57 -28.21 -3.73
C VAL A 363 -14.23 -28.88 -2.38
N GLY A 364 -15.21 -29.06 -1.50
CA GLY A 364 -15.04 -29.70 -0.19
C GLY A 364 -14.46 -28.80 0.91
N GLU A 365 -14.38 -27.48 0.68
CA GLU A 365 -13.85 -26.50 1.64
C GLU A 365 -14.98 -25.90 2.50
N THR A 366 -15.82 -26.76 3.09
CA THR A 366 -17.05 -26.37 3.81
C THR A 366 -16.78 -25.43 4.99
N SER A 367 -15.69 -25.64 5.74
CA SER A 367 -15.32 -24.77 6.86
C SER A 367 -15.00 -23.34 6.38
N ALA A 368 -14.31 -23.20 5.25
CA ALA A 368 -14.07 -21.88 4.64
C ALA A 368 -15.38 -21.26 4.15
N ALA A 369 -16.27 -22.03 3.53
CA ALA A 369 -17.55 -21.55 3.02
C ALA A 369 -18.46 -20.95 4.12
N GLN A 370 -18.40 -21.51 5.33
CA GLN A 370 -19.19 -21.05 6.47
C GLN A 370 -18.59 -19.83 7.18
N THR A 371 -17.26 -19.70 7.18
CA THR A 371 -16.55 -18.69 7.97
C THR A 371 -16.15 -17.46 7.18
N LEU A 372 -16.04 -17.57 5.84
CA LEU A 372 -15.68 -16.46 4.97
C LEU A 372 -16.89 -15.61 4.61
N TYR A 373 -16.70 -14.29 4.67
CA TYR A 373 -17.69 -13.37 4.14
C TYR A 373 -17.12 -12.15 3.42
N VAL A 374 -17.90 -11.63 2.47
CA VAL A 374 -17.48 -10.55 1.57
C VAL A 374 -18.28 -9.27 1.84
N ARG A 375 -17.60 -8.12 1.79
CA ARG A 375 -18.22 -6.79 1.83
C ARG A 375 -17.65 -5.90 0.75
N VAL A 376 -18.53 -5.16 0.10
CA VAL A 376 -18.18 -4.28 -1.01
C VAL A 376 -18.62 -2.86 -0.71
N LEU A 377 -17.66 -1.94 -0.78
CA LEU A 377 -17.83 -0.51 -0.60
C LEU A 377 -17.66 0.16 -1.96
N SER A 378 -18.61 1.02 -2.35
CA SER A 378 -18.64 1.62 -3.70
C SER A 378 -18.62 3.14 -3.63
N PHE A 379 -17.83 3.78 -4.47
CA PHE A 379 -17.63 5.23 -4.47
C PHE A 379 -17.87 5.74 -5.88
N ALA A 380 -19.02 6.37 -6.10
CA ALA A 380 -19.36 6.99 -7.38
C ALA A 380 -18.69 8.36 -7.53
N GLY A 381 -18.38 8.74 -8.76
CA GLY A 381 -17.89 10.09 -9.10
C GLY A 381 -16.43 10.35 -8.75
N GLU A 382 -15.64 9.30 -8.54
CA GLU A 382 -14.18 9.42 -8.49
C GLU A 382 -13.65 9.90 -9.84
N ARG A 383 -12.54 10.63 -9.85
CA ARG A 383 -12.02 11.26 -11.06
C ARG A 383 -10.54 11.00 -11.23
N MET A 384 -10.20 10.35 -12.35
CA MET A 384 -8.82 10.26 -12.80
C MET A 384 -8.40 11.61 -13.38
N VAL A 385 -7.27 12.16 -12.92
CA VAL A 385 -6.67 13.37 -13.49
C VAL A 385 -5.60 12.95 -14.49
N ILE A 386 -5.73 13.37 -15.74
CA ILE A 386 -4.69 13.13 -16.75
C ILE A 386 -3.53 14.10 -16.49
N PRO A 387 -2.26 13.65 -16.50
CA PRO A 387 -1.11 14.54 -16.30
C PRO A 387 -1.15 15.74 -17.24
N GLU A 388 -0.86 16.93 -16.70
CA GLU A 388 -0.99 18.21 -17.42
C GLU A 388 -0.17 18.23 -18.71
N ALA A 389 1.06 17.69 -18.68
CA ALA A 389 1.91 17.59 -19.87
C ALA A 389 1.28 16.73 -20.98
N VAL A 390 0.61 15.64 -20.60
CA VAL A 390 -0.09 14.75 -21.54
C VAL A 390 -1.30 15.47 -22.13
N ASN A 391 -2.16 16.04 -21.29
CA ASN A 391 -3.35 16.76 -21.75
C ASN A 391 -2.98 17.92 -22.69
N LYS A 392 -1.97 18.73 -22.32
CA LYS A 392 -1.44 19.82 -23.12
C LYS A 392 -0.90 19.34 -24.47
N ALA A 393 -0.10 18.28 -24.50
CA ALA A 393 0.46 17.75 -25.75
C ALA A 393 -0.66 17.31 -26.71
N PHE A 394 -1.68 16.59 -26.22
CA PHE A 394 -2.81 16.19 -27.06
C PHE A 394 -3.61 17.39 -27.57
N GLN A 395 -3.85 18.41 -26.74
CA GLN A 395 -4.57 19.62 -27.13
C GLN A 395 -3.81 20.46 -28.19
N GLU A 396 -2.49 20.61 -28.04
CA GLU A 396 -1.64 21.31 -29.02
C GLU A 396 -1.62 20.58 -30.37
N ASN A 397 -1.45 19.25 -30.36
CA ASN A 397 -1.46 18.45 -31.59
C ASN A 397 -2.83 18.44 -32.25
N THR A 398 -3.91 18.38 -31.48
CA THR A 398 -5.28 18.45 -32.02
C THR A 398 -5.54 19.80 -32.69
N THR A 399 -5.13 20.89 -32.05
CA THR A 399 -5.23 22.24 -32.63
C THR A 399 -4.42 22.36 -33.92
N ALA A 400 -3.18 21.87 -33.92
CA ALA A 400 -2.34 21.85 -35.12
C ALA A 400 -2.96 21.00 -36.24
N LEU A 401 -3.55 19.85 -35.91
CA LEU A 401 -4.22 18.97 -36.87
C LEU A 401 -5.45 19.65 -37.48
N ALA A 402 -6.30 20.27 -36.66
CA ALA A 402 -7.48 21.01 -37.11
C ALA A 402 -7.12 22.18 -38.04
N HIS A 403 -6.00 22.88 -37.77
CA HIS A 403 -5.48 23.90 -38.67
C HIS A 403 -4.95 23.33 -39.98
N SER A 404 -4.30 22.16 -39.95
CA SER A 404 -3.74 21.53 -41.15
C SER A 404 -4.77 20.79 -42.01
N CYS A 405 -5.88 20.33 -41.41
CA CYS A 405 -6.94 19.55 -42.07
C CYS A 405 -8.32 19.96 -41.51
N PRO A 406 -8.92 21.07 -41.97
CA PRO A 406 -10.19 21.60 -41.42
C PRO A 406 -11.39 20.67 -41.58
N ASP A 407 -11.40 19.85 -42.64
CA ASP A 407 -12.50 18.93 -42.95
C ASP A 407 -12.43 17.59 -42.17
N ARG A 408 -11.37 17.38 -41.38
CA ARG A 408 -11.17 16.14 -40.62
C ARG A 408 -11.84 16.25 -39.26
N ASP A 409 -12.66 15.24 -38.89
CA ASP A 409 -13.13 15.11 -37.52
C ASP A 409 -11.96 14.82 -36.57
N VAL A 410 -11.64 15.82 -35.73
CA VAL A 410 -10.58 15.74 -34.72
C VAL A 410 -11.12 15.45 -33.33
N SER A 411 -12.44 15.24 -33.16
CA SER A 411 -13.06 15.03 -31.85
C SER A 411 -12.45 13.84 -31.09
N GLY A 412 -12.08 12.77 -31.81
CA GLY A 412 -11.41 11.60 -31.25
C GLY A 412 -9.94 11.80 -30.87
N GLN A 413 -9.34 12.97 -31.14
CA GLN A 413 -7.96 13.33 -30.77
C GLN A 413 -7.89 14.11 -29.44
N VAL A 414 -9.03 14.58 -28.95
CA VAL A 414 -9.11 15.36 -27.71
C VAL A 414 -9.14 14.42 -26.51
N LEU A 415 -8.23 14.66 -25.56
CA LEU A 415 -8.28 14.02 -24.24
C LEU A 415 -8.99 14.92 -23.22
N PRO A 416 -9.98 14.40 -22.47
CA PRO A 416 -10.57 15.16 -21.36
C PRO A 416 -9.55 15.34 -20.23
N ALA A 417 -9.59 16.47 -19.51
CA ALA A 417 -8.68 16.72 -18.38
C ALA A 417 -8.94 15.77 -17.20
N GLN A 418 -10.19 15.33 -17.03
CA GLN A 418 -10.62 14.41 -15.99
C GLN A 418 -11.55 13.35 -16.58
N VAL A 419 -11.39 12.10 -16.12
CA VAL A 419 -12.26 10.98 -16.51
C VAL A 419 -12.97 10.45 -15.25
N PRO A 420 -14.30 10.54 -15.17
CA PRO A 420 -15.06 9.99 -14.05
C PRO A 420 -15.08 8.45 -14.09
N TYR A 421 -15.09 7.83 -12.91
CA TYR A 421 -15.26 6.39 -12.75
C TYR A 421 -15.95 6.06 -11.42
N THR A 422 -16.44 4.82 -11.32
CA THR A 422 -16.92 4.26 -10.04
C THR A 422 -15.82 3.40 -9.44
N SER A 423 -15.36 3.72 -8.24
CA SER A 423 -14.40 2.92 -7.49
C SER A 423 -15.14 1.89 -6.64
N ARG A 424 -14.65 0.64 -6.58
CA ARG A 424 -15.14 -0.34 -5.59
C ARG A 424 -13.99 -0.97 -4.82
N GLY A 425 -14.16 -1.05 -3.50
CA GLY A 425 -13.32 -1.83 -2.60
C GLY A 425 -14.05 -3.11 -2.18
N ILE A 426 -13.55 -4.26 -2.60
CA ILE A 426 -14.08 -5.59 -2.29
C ILE A 426 -13.17 -6.23 -1.23
N TYR A 427 -13.74 -6.55 -0.08
CA TYR A 427 -13.02 -7.05 1.09
C TYR A 427 -13.52 -8.43 1.50
N LEU A 428 -12.59 -9.34 1.78
CA LEU A 428 -12.86 -10.65 2.34
C LEU A 428 -12.49 -10.67 3.82
N PHE A 429 -13.40 -11.16 4.64
CA PHE A 429 -13.22 -11.34 6.06
C PHE A 429 -13.38 -12.80 6.45
N GLN A 430 -12.74 -13.16 7.55
CA GLN A 430 -12.95 -14.44 8.24
C GLN A 430 -12.99 -14.22 9.74
N LYS A 431 -13.89 -14.90 10.44
CA LYS A 431 -13.85 -14.98 11.89
C LYS A 431 -12.78 -15.96 12.36
N HIS A 432 -11.80 -15.46 13.11
CA HIS A 432 -10.78 -16.24 13.79
C HIS A 432 -10.95 -16.09 15.31
N GLU A 433 -11.27 -17.17 16.02
CA GLU A 433 -11.51 -17.15 17.48
C GLU A 433 -12.52 -16.04 17.84
N GLY A 434 -13.70 -16.05 17.20
CA GLY A 434 -14.76 -15.04 17.38
C GLY A 434 -14.51 -13.66 16.76
N LEU A 435 -13.28 -13.33 16.36
CA LEU A 435 -12.88 -11.99 15.89
C LEU A 435 -12.70 -11.89 14.37
N ASP A 436 -13.18 -10.80 13.78
CA ASP A 436 -13.01 -10.54 12.36
C ASP A 436 -11.57 -10.20 11.98
N VAL A 437 -11.12 -10.80 10.87
CA VAL A 437 -9.84 -10.49 10.23
C VAL A 437 -10.09 -10.19 8.75
N CYS A 438 -9.69 -9.00 8.30
CA CYS A 438 -9.68 -8.66 6.87
C CYS A 438 -8.48 -9.35 6.20
N LEU A 439 -8.77 -10.28 5.29
CA LEU A 439 -7.79 -11.19 4.69
C LEU A 439 -7.36 -10.80 3.28
N PHE A 440 -8.24 -10.10 2.55
CA PHE A 440 -8.04 -9.78 1.14
C PHE A 440 -8.77 -8.48 0.81
N GLY A 441 -8.13 -7.67 -0.04
CA GLY A 441 -8.69 -6.43 -0.55
C GLY A 441 -8.44 -6.32 -2.05
N LEU A 442 -9.49 -6.00 -2.79
CA LEU A 442 -9.48 -5.80 -4.25
C LEU A 442 -10.11 -4.44 -4.56
N TYR A 443 -9.35 -3.60 -5.26
CA TYR A 443 -9.77 -2.27 -5.70
C TYR A 443 -9.96 -2.29 -7.22
N VAL A 444 -11.13 -1.86 -7.67
CA VAL A 444 -11.50 -1.84 -9.09
C VAL A 444 -12.04 -0.47 -9.48
N GLN A 445 -11.77 -0.09 -10.73
CA GLN A 445 -12.29 1.12 -11.37
C GLN A 445 -13.23 0.71 -12.49
N GLU A 446 -14.48 1.15 -12.42
CA GLU A 446 -15.54 0.79 -13.36
C GLU A 446 -15.93 2.01 -14.21
N PHE A 447 -15.84 1.86 -15.53
CA PHE A 447 -16.15 2.89 -16.51
C PHE A 447 -17.37 2.49 -17.34
N GLY A 448 -18.51 3.14 -17.07
CA GLY A 448 -19.78 2.89 -17.75
C GLY A 448 -19.89 3.54 -19.13
N ASP A 449 -21.11 3.53 -19.66
CA ASP A 449 -21.48 4.15 -20.94
C ASP A 449 -21.36 5.70 -20.90
N ASP A 450 -21.48 6.30 -19.72
CA ASP A 450 -21.36 7.74 -19.47
C ASP A 450 -19.91 8.26 -19.49
N CYS A 451 -18.92 7.37 -19.58
CA CYS A 451 -17.52 7.75 -19.63
C CYS A 451 -17.23 8.62 -20.88
N PRO A 452 -16.66 9.83 -20.72
CA PRO A 452 -16.37 10.72 -21.84
C PRO A 452 -15.27 10.17 -22.75
N LEU A 453 -14.33 9.41 -22.17
CA LEU A 453 -13.27 8.76 -22.92
C LEU A 453 -13.79 7.44 -23.51
N VAL A 454 -14.04 7.42 -24.82
CA VAL A 454 -14.62 6.26 -25.53
C VAL A 454 -13.80 4.99 -25.34
N ALA A 455 -12.47 5.09 -25.33
CA ALA A 455 -11.56 3.96 -25.11
C ALA A 455 -11.85 3.21 -23.80
N ASN A 456 -12.28 3.93 -22.75
CA ASN A 456 -12.57 3.40 -21.42
C ASN A 456 -14.00 2.87 -21.26
N ARG A 457 -14.93 3.16 -22.16
CA ARG A 457 -16.33 2.73 -21.98
C ARG A 457 -16.44 1.21 -21.84
N ARG A 458 -17.36 0.77 -20.98
CA ARG A 458 -17.63 -0.65 -20.68
C ARG A 458 -16.39 -1.44 -20.28
N SER A 459 -15.46 -0.78 -19.61
CA SER A 459 -14.24 -1.41 -19.14
C SER A 459 -14.12 -1.33 -17.62
N VAL A 460 -13.47 -2.36 -17.07
CA VAL A 460 -13.10 -2.44 -15.66
C VAL A 460 -11.59 -2.54 -15.58
N TYR A 461 -10.99 -1.83 -14.64
CA TYR A 461 -9.57 -1.97 -14.33
C TYR A 461 -9.37 -2.48 -12.91
N ILE A 462 -8.61 -3.57 -12.77
CA ILE A 462 -8.16 -4.07 -11.47
C ILE A 462 -6.97 -3.24 -11.03
N ALA A 463 -7.22 -2.22 -10.20
CA ALA A 463 -6.22 -1.29 -9.75
C ALA A 463 -5.23 -1.92 -8.77
N TYR A 464 -5.75 -2.60 -7.74
CA TYR A 464 -4.91 -3.22 -6.71
C TYR A 464 -5.54 -4.49 -6.16
N LEU A 465 -4.71 -5.48 -5.87
CA LEU A 465 -5.08 -6.71 -5.17
C LEU A 465 -3.98 -7.02 -4.15
N ASP A 466 -4.37 -7.23 -2.90
CA ASP A 466 -3.45 -7.69 -1.86
C ASP A 466 -4.16 -8.64 -0.89
N SER A 467 -3.37 -9.42 -0.15
CA SER A 467 -3.90 -10.37 0.84
C SER A 467 -2.91 -10.60 1.97
N VAL A 468 -3.43 -11.09 3.10
CA VAL A 468 -2.64 -11.54 4.25
C VAL A 468 -2.84 -13.03 4.48
N ARG A 469 -1.76 -13.74 4.77
CA ARG A 469 -1.72 -15.21 4.82
C ARG A 469 -2.25 -15.77 6.16
N TYR A 470 -3.48 -15.42 6.52
CA TYR A 470 -4.17 -15.95 7.72
C TYR A 470 -5.42 -16.77 7.42
N LEU A 471 -5.87 -16.85 6.15
CA LEU A 471 -7.04 -17.65 5.77
C LEU A 471 -6.91 -19.11 6.21
N THR A 472 -7.92 -19.61 6.92
CA THR A 472 -8.01 -21.00 7.41
C THR A 472 -9.20 -21.75 6.80
N PRO A 473 -9.06 -23.01 6.36
CA PRO A 473 -7.79 -23.73 6.18
C PRO A 473 -6.94 -23.11 5.07
N ALA A 474 -5.62 -23.33 5.14
CA ALA A 474 -4.69 -22.74 4.19
C ALA A 474 -4.86 -23.25 2.74
N SER A 475 -5.49 -24.41 2.57
CA SER A 475 -5.85 -25.04 1.28
C SER A 475 -6.88 -24.22 0.50
N ALA A 476 -7.88 -23.65 1.19
CA ALA A 476 -8.94 -22.86 0.58
C ALA A 476 -8.45 -21.51 0.01
N ARG A 477 -7.28 -21.01 0.45
CA ARG A 477 -6.85 -19.62 0.21
C ARG A 477 -6.82 -19.22 -1.26
N THR A 478 -6.09 -19.95 -2.09
CA THR A 478 -5.95 -19.61 -3.51
C THR A 478 -7.27 -19.79 -4.25
N VAL A 479 -8.04 -20.81 -3.89
CA VAL A 479 -9.33 -21.11 -4.54
C VAL A 479 -10.36 -20.02 -4.23
N ALA A 480 -10.44 -19.57 -2.97
CA ALA A 480 -11.31 -18.48 -2.54
C ALA A 480 -11.02 -17.18 -3.31
N TYR A 481 -9.74 -16.79 -3.44
CA TYR A 481 -9.38 -15.59 -4.20
C TYR A 481 -9.76 -15.70 -5.68
N HIS A 482 -9.58 -16.88 -6.28
CA HIS A 482 -10.01 -17.11 -7.65
C HIS A 482 -11.54 -16.99 -7.79
N PHE A 483 -12.29 -17.58 -6.87
CA PHE A 483 -13.75 -17.53 -6.89
C PHE A 483 -14.29 -16.10 -6.69
N ILE A 484 -13.68 -15.28 -5.84
CA ILE A 484 -14.06 -13.86 -5.69
C ILE A 484 -13.89 -13.11 -7.01
N MET A 485 -12.74 -13.27 -7.66
CA MET A 485 -12.48 -12.60 -8.95
C MET A 485 -13.40 -13.11 -10.05
N MET A 486 -13.66 -14.41 -10.12
CA MET A 486 -14.59 -14.99 -11.08
C MET A 486 -16.02 -14.52 -10.84
N ALA A 487 -16.48 -14.48 -9.59
CA ALA A 487 -17.78 -13.93 -9.22
C ALA A 487 -17.88 -12.45 -9.65
N TYR A 488 -16.82 -11.67 -9.41
CA TYR A 488 -16.79 -10.29 -9.86
C TYR A 488 -16.88 -10.18 -11.40
N PHE A 489 -16.13 -10.98 -12.15
CA PHE A 489 -16.21 -11.02 -13.63
C PHE A 489 -17.60 -11.41 -14.12
N ASP A 490 -18.22 -12.40 -13.48
CA ASP A 490 -19.58 -12.84 -13.78
C ASP A 490 -20.62 -11.76 -13.44
N TYR A 491 -20.39 -10.98 -12.40
CA TYR A 491 -21.26 -9.85 -12.07
C TYR A 491 -21.14 -8.73 -13.10
N VAL A 492 -19.93 -8.28 -13.41
CA VAL A 492 -19.75 -7.12 -14.31
C VAL A 492 -20.17 -7.45 -15.74
N ARG A 493 -19.94 -8.67 -16.24
CA ARG A 493 -20.40 -9.06 -17.58
C ARG A 493 -21.94 -9.02 -17.69
N ARG A 494 -22.65 -9.36 -16.61
CA ARG A 494 -24.13 -9.30 -16.54
C ARG A 494 -24.65 -7.86 -16.44
N ASN A 495 -23.78 -6.90 -16.10
CA ASN A 495 -24.07 -5.48 -16.02
C ASN A 495 -23.49 -4.69 -17.21
N GLY A 496 -23.32 -5.35 -18.36
CA GLY A 496 -22.96 -4.71 -19.62
C GLY A 496 -21.47 -4.36 -19.79
N PHE A 497 -20.59 -4.73 -18.86
CA PHE A 497 -19.15 -4.57 -19.06
C PHE A 497 -18.61 -5.60 -20.04
N GLU A 498 -17.73 -5.17 -20.94
CA GLU A 498 -17.20 -6.00 -22.02
C GLU A 498 -15.76 -6.45 -21.74
N ARG A 499 -14.99 -5.64 -20.99
CA ARG A 499 -13.54 -5.81 -20.86
C ARG A 499 -13.07 -5.63 -19.42
N VAL A 500 -12.13 -6.47 -18.99
CA VAL A 500 -11.38 -6.28 -17.74
C VAL A 500 -9.90 -6.15 -18.03
N HIS A 501 -9.27 -5.13 -17.47
CA HIS A 501 -7.85 -4.83 -17.61
C HIS A 501 -7.11 -5.19 -16.32
N ILE A 502 -6.02 -5.93 -16.45
CA ILE A 502 -5.24 -6.42 -15.31
C ILE A 502 -3.77 -6.11 -15.55
N TRP A 503 -3.16 -5.34 -14.65
CA TRP A 503 -1.72 -5.21 -14.58
C TRP A 503 -1.14 -6.22 -13.59
N SER A 504 -0.56 -7.30 -14.11
CA SER A 504 0.09 -8.38 -13.35
C SER A 504 1.49 -7.98 -12.86
N CYS A 505 1.57 -6.91 -12.08
CA CYS A 505 2.83 -6.45 -11.47
C CYS A 505 2.93 -6.97 -10.03
N PRO A 506 3.87 -7.87 -9.69
CA PRO A 506 4.11 -8.21 -8.30
C PRO A 506 4.66 -6.98 -7.55
N PRO A 507 4.35 -6.83 -6.26
CA PRO A 507 4.98 -5.78 -5.48
C PRO A 507 6.49 -5.99 -5.49
N GLN A 508 7.24 -4.90 -5.52
CA GLN A 508 8.67 -5.00 -5.22
C GLN A 508 8.84 -5.68 -3.86
N LYS A 509 9.89 -6.50 -3.74
CA LYS A 509 10.14 -7.26 -2.51
C LYS A 509 10.00 -6.34 -1.29
N ARG A 510 9.13 -6.73 -0.35
CA ARG A 510 8.87 -6.07 0.95
C ARG A 510 8.07 -4.76 0.92
N ILE A 511 7.59 -4.30 -0.25
CA ILE A 511 6.57 -3.23 -0.32
C ILE A 511 5.19 -3.85 -0.09
N SER A 512 4.33 -3.17 0.68
CA SER A 512 2.94 -3.58 0.91
C SER A 512 2.02 -2.86 -0.08
N TYR A 513 1.07 -3.56 -0.69
CA TYR A 513 0.13 -2.90 -1.59
C TYR A 513 -1.00 -2.27 -0.79
N VAL A 514 -1.79 -3.07 -0.09
CA VAL A 514 -2.94 -2.62 0.71
C VAL A 514 -2.64 -2.79 2.21
N PHE A 515 -2.18 -3.97 2.62
CA PHE A 515 -2.05 -4.31 4.04
C PHE A 515 -0.67 -3.94 4.59
N TRP A 516 -0.61 -2.91 5.45
CA TRP A 516 0.64 -2.43 6.04
C TRP A 516 1.32 -3.49 6.92
N CYS A 517 2.61 -3.72 6.67
CA CYS A 517 3.44 -4.73 7.35
C CYS A 517 2.84 -6.15 7.25
N ARG A 518 3.16 -6.86 6.15
CA ARG A 518 2.72 -8.24 5.92
C ARG A 518 3.46 -9.26 6.82
N PRO A 519 2.89 -10.46 7.02
CA PRO A 519 3.53 -11.51 7.81
C PRO A 519 4.90 -11.88 7.24
N SER A 520 5.90 -12.07 8.10
CA SER A 520 7.29 -12.35 7.67
C SER A 520 7.42 -13.65 6.85
N PHE A 521 6.56 -14.63 7.15
CA PHE A 521 6.47 -15.91 6.45
C PHE A 521 5.69 -15.84 5.12
N GLN A 522 5.08 -14.70 4.79
CA GLN A 522 4.39 -14.49 3.52
C GLN A 522 5.38 -14.04 2.44
N LYS A 523 5.63 -14.93 1.48
CA LYS A 523 6.48 -14.64 0.33
C LYS A 523 5.73 -13.81 -0.71
N THR A 524 6.42 -12.83 -1.30
CA THR A 524 5.92 -12.12 -2.47
C THR A 524 6.13 -12.98 -3.72
N PRO A 525 5.11 -13.21 -4.57
CA PRO A 525 5.28 -14.00 -5.79
C PRO A 525 6.26 -13.32 -6.76
N SER A 526 6.98 -14.11 -7.56
CA SER A 526 7.71 -13.58 -8.71
C SER A 526 6.72 -13.17 -9.81
N ALA A 527 7.16 -12.35 -10.78
CA ALA A 527 6.33 -11.94 -11.90
C ALA A 527 5.77 -13.16 -12.67
N GLU A 528 6.61 -14.16 -12.92
CA GLU A 528 6.20 -15.40 -13.56
C GLU A 528 5.15 -16.18 -12.77
N HIS A 529 5.34 -16.35 -11.46
CA HIS A 529 4.36 -17.02 -10.60
C HIS A 529 3.02 -16.27 -10.56
N LEU A 530 3.04 -14.93 -10.56
CA LEU A 530 1.83 -14.10 -10.56
C LEU A 530 1.11 -14.20 -11.91
N ARG A 531 1.82 -14.18 -13.04
CA ARG A 531 1.23 -14.42 -14.36
C ARG A 531 0.58 -15.79 -14.45
N ALA A 532 1.28 -16.83 -13.99
CA ALA A 532 0.73 -18.19 -13.95
C ALA A 532 -0.50 -18.28 -13.04
N TRP A 533 -0.56 -17.50 -11.96
CA TRP A 533 -1.72 -17.38 -11.09
C TRP A 533 -2.93 -16.79 -11.82
N TYR A 534 -2.76 -15.67 -12.53
CA TYR A 534 -3.83 -15.06 -13.34
C TYR A 534 -4.26 -15.95 -14.51
N ASN A 535 -3.32 -16.59 -15.23
CA ASN A 535 -3.68 -17.49 -16.32
C ASN A 535 -4.56 -18.65 -15.83
N ARG A 536 -4.21 -19.30 -14.71
CA ARG A 536 -5.05 -20.36 -14.10
C ARG A 536 -6.43 -19.85 -13.67
N LEU A 537 -6.54 -18.60 -13.23
CA LEU A 537 -7.83 -17.98 -12.94
C LEU A 537 -8.65 -17.84 -14.23
N LEU A 538 -8.05 -17.30 -15.29
CA LEU A 538 -8.72 -17.03 -16.56
C LEU A 538 -9.10 -18.32 -17.30
N ASP A 539 -8.27 -19.36 -17.25
CA ASP A 539 -8.59 -20.71 -17.75
C ASP A 539 -9.87 -21.24 -17.08
N LYS A 540 -9.96 -21.15 -15.74
CA LYS A 540 -11.14 -21.56 -14.96
C LYS A 540 -12.38 -20.73 -15.28
N ALA A 541 -12.22 -19.44 -15.54
CA ALA A 541 -13.31 -18.54 -15.91
C ALA A 541 -13.81 -18.81 -17.34
N LYS A 542 -12.90 -19.12 -18.26
CA LYS A 542 -13.22 -19.50 -19.65
C LYS A 542 -13.95 -20.84 -19.71
N ALA A 543 -13.51 -21.83 -18.95
CA ALA A 543 -14.19 -23.12 -18.83
C ALA A 543 -15.63 -23.00 -18.29
N ARG A 544 -15.96 -21.91 -17.58
CA ARG A 544 -17.32 -21.61 -17.09
C ARG A 544 -18.09 -20.62 -17.97
N HIS A 545 -17.58 -20.28 -19.16
CA HIS A 545 -18.18 -19.30 -20.06
C HIS A 545 -18.41 -17.92 -19.43
N ILE A 546 -17.59 -17.52 -18.44
CA ILE A 546 -17.58 -16.17 -17.88
C ILE A 546 -16.70 -15.25 -18.73
N VAL A 547 -15.58 -15.79 -19.20
CA VAL A 547 -14.58 -15.12 -20.03
C VAL A 547 -14.57 -15.77 -21.41
N LYS A 548 -14.61 -14.96 -22.47
CA LYS A 548 -14.50 -15.43 -23.87
C LYS A 548 -13.05 -15.79 -24.20
N GLY A 549 -12.13 -14.92 -23.79
CA GLY A 549 -10.69 -15.08 -23.98
C GLY A 549 -9.94 -13.90 -23.34
N TRP A 550 -8.62 -13.92 -23.45
CA TRP A 550 -7.80 -12.78 -23.04
C TRP A 550 -6.61 -12.65 -23.99
N SER A 551 -6.18 -11.40 -24.17
CA SER A 551 -4.99 -11.03 -24.92
C SER A 551 -4.10 -10.13 -24.06
N THR A 552 -3.04 -9.60 -24.65
CA THR A 552 -2.25 -8.54 -24.01
C THR A 552 -2.71 -7.16 -24.49
N MET A 553 -2.40 -6.12 -23.70
CA MET A 553 -2.65 -4.74 -24.11
C MET A 553 -1.87 -4.40 -25.38
N TYR A 554 -0.66 -4.93 -25.53
CA TYR A 554 0.14 -4.80 -26.75
C TYR A 554 -0.57 -5.41 -27.97
N ASP A 555 -0.99 -6.67 -27.87
CA ASP A 555 -1.60 -7.37 -29.00
C ASP A 555 -2.95 -6.78 -29.40
N ARG A 556 -3.70 -6.20 -28.46
CA ARG A 556 -5.00 -5.61 -28.78
C ARG A 556 -4.90 -4.22 -29.39
N TYR A 557 -4.08 -3.35 -28.81
CA TYR A 557 -4.09 -1.93 -29.15
C TYR A 557 -2.89 -1.49 -29.99
N PHE A 558 -1.82 -2.28 -30.05
CA PHE A 558 -0.54 -1.87 -30.65
C PHE A 558 0.00 -2.76 -31.78
N ILE A 559 -0.55 -3.96 -32.03
CA ILE A 559 -0.02 -4.87 -33.07
C ILE A 559 -0.56 -4.57 -34.48
N ASN A 560 -1.84 -4.17 -34.60
CA ASN A 560 -2.53 -3.97 -35.89
C ASN A 560 -2.39 -2.54 -36.43
N VAL A 561 -1.29 -1.85 -36.14
CA VAL A 561 -1.01 -0.50 -36.68
C VAL A 561 -0.28 -0.61 -38.01
N ASP A 562 -0.86 -1.33 -38.96
CA ASP A 562 -0.38 -1.27 -40.34
C ASP A 562 -0.64 0.14 -40.88
N SER A 563 0.41 0.73 -41.43
CA SER A 563 0.50 2.07 -42.00
C SER A 563 -0.34 2.30 -43.28
N THR A 564 -1.40 1.50 -43.49
CA THR A 564 -2.16 1.44 -44.75
C THR A 564 -3.68 1.62 -44.61
N GLN A 565 -4.20 1.88 -43.41
CA GLN A 565 -5.63 2.19 -43.23
C GLN A 565 -5.85 3.47 -42.42
N ILE A 566 -5.42 4.58 -43.00
CA ILE A 566 -6.15 5.84 -42.85
C ILE A 566 -6.93 5.94 -44.16
N PRO A 567 -8.28 6.02 -44.17
CA PRO A 567 -9.01 6.19 -45.43
C PRO A 567 -8.60 7.55 -46.03
N PHE A 568 -7.69 7.52 -46.98
CA PHE A 568 -7.60 8.53 -48.02
C PHE A 568 -8.61 8.10 -49.08
N GLU A 569 -9.81 8.67 -49.04
CA GLU A 569 -10.59 8.75 -50.28
C GLU A 569 -9.85 9.73 -51.18
N ASP A 570 -9.03 9.18 -52.08
CA ASP A 570 -8.41 9.89 -53.19
C ASP A 570 -9.52 10.50 -54.06
N SER A 571 -9.89 11.74 -53.78
CA SER A 571 -10.57 12.59 -54.76
C SER A 571 -9.52 13.20 -55.67
N ALA A 572 -9.23 12.43 -56.73
CA ALA A 572 -8.75 12.85 -58.05
C ALA A 572 -7.92 14.15 -58.17
N GLY A 573 -6.61 13.96 -58.42
CA GLY A 573 -5.96 14.61 -59.56
C GLY A 573 -5.23 15.93 -59.32
N ALA A 574 -3.98 15.87 -58.86
CA ALA A 574 -2.91 16.77 -59.32
C ALA A 574 -1.54 16.16 -59.03
N ALA A 575 -0.82 15.76 -60.08
CA ALA A 575 0.58 15.36 -59.97
C ALA A 575 1.43 16.56 -59.52
N PRO A 576 2.35 16.41 -58.54
CA PRO A 576 3.21 17.51 -58.15
C PRO A 576 4.30 17.69 -59.22
N ILE A 577 4.22 18.81 -59.93
CA ILE A 577 5.31 19.31 -60.78
C ILE A 577 6.50 19.60 -59.88
N ALA A 578 7.59 18.87 -60.07
CA ALA A 578 8.85 19.07 -59.37
C ALA A 578 9.53 20.37 -59.84
N THR A 579 9.32 21.47 -59.11
CA THR A 579 10.15 22.67 -59.20
C THR A 579 11.21 22.65 -58.10
N ARG A 580 12.48 22.56 -58.54
CA ARG A 580 13.67 22.71 -57.70
C ARG A 580 13.62 24.03 -56.91
N GLY A 581 13.70 23.94 -55.58
CA GLY A 581 14.23 25.03 -54.77
C GLY A 581 13.23 25.81 -53.92
N VAL A 582 12.29 25.17 -53.23
CA VAL A 582 11.71 25.67 -51.98
C VAL A 582 11.45 24.46 -51.09
N THR A 583 12.22 24.24 -50.03
CA THR A 583 11.84 23.28 -48.98
C THR A 583 10.73 23.92 -48.14
N SER A 584 9.50 23.93 -48.68
CA SER A 584 8.32 23.95 -47.83
C SER A 584 8.49 22.78 -46.87
N ARG A 585 8.60 23.04 -45.57
CA ARG A 585 8.50 21.99 -44.56
C ARG A 585 7.06 21.51 -44.64
N VAL A 586 6.80 20.53 -45.51
CA VAL A 586 5.52 19.83 -45.54
C VAL A 586 5.42 19.14 -44.19
N VAL A 587 4.63 19.73 -43.31
CA VAL A 587 4.25 19.15 -42.04
C VAL A 587 3.35 17.98 -42.39
N ASP A 588 3.82 16.75 -42.17
CA ASP A 588 2.99 15.56 -42.36
C ASP A 588 1.87 15.58 -41.31
N PRO A 589 0.58 15.71 -41.70
CA PRO A 589 -0.52 15.68 -40.74
C PRO A 589 -0.55 14.41 -39.90
N ASN A 590 0.03 13.30 -40.39
CA ASN A 590 0.12 12.03 -39.67
C ASN A 590 1.04 12.09 -38.43
N ASP A 591 1.95 13.05 -38.36
CA ASP A 591 2.82 13.25 -37.19
C ASP A 591 2.05 13.74 -35.95
N HIS A 592 0.93 14.44 -36.17
CA HIS A 592 0.10 15.04 -35.13
C HIS A 592 -1.08 14.15 -34.71
N VAL A 593 -1.29 13.04 -35.41
CA VAL A 593 -2.41 12.13 -35.18
C VAL A 593 -2.01 11.08 -34.17
N TRP A 594 -2.87 10.86 -33.17
CA TRP A 594 -2.93 9.60 -32.45
C TRP A 594 -3.84 8.64 -33.25
N PRO A 595 -3.43 7.39 -33.55
CA PRO A 595 -4.30 6.47 -34.28
C PRO A 595 -5.61 6.27 -33.50
N THR A 596 -6.71 6.87 -33.96
CA THR A 596 -7.97 7.05 -33.22
C THR A 596 -8.68 5.74 -32.90
N HIS A 597 -8.37 4.66 -33.63
CA HIS A 597 -8.89 3.32 -33.36
C HIS A 597 -8.08 2.55 -32.28
N GLN A 598 -7.06 3.17 -31.68
CA GLN A 598 -6.02 2.48 -30.91
C GLN A 598 -5.57 3.22 -29.65
N LEU A 599 -6.30 4.22 -29.14
CA LEU A 599 -6.00 4.74 -27.81
C LEU A 599 -6.24 3.61 -26.79
N PRO A 600 -5.20 3.08 -26.12
CA PRO A 600 -5.43 2.16 -25.03
C PRO A 600 -6.20 2.92 -23.93
N PRO A 601 -7.12 2.25 -23.22
CA PRO A 601 -7.83 2.90 -22.13
C PRO A 601 -6.83 3.41 -21.07
N LEU A 602 -7.16 4.55 -20.48
CA LEU A 602 -6.32 5.23 -19.49
C LEU A 602 -6.93 5.04 -18.11
N PHE A 603 -6.19 4.44 -17.18
CA PHE A 603 -6.69 4.15 -15.83
C PHE A 603 -5.89 4.87 -14.74
N ASP A 604 -6.55 5.16 -13.62
CA ASP A 604 -5.92 5.91 -12.53
C ASP A 604 -4.87 5.04 -11.84
N GLY A 605 -3.64 5.55 -11.73
CA GLY A 605 -2.50 4.82 -11.17
C GLY A 605 -1.94 3.68 -12.05
N ASP A 606 -2.37 3.57 -13.32
CA ASP A 606 -1.84 2.58 -14.26
C ASP A 606 -0.53 3.02 -14.94
N PHE A 607 0.13 2.08 -15.60
CA PHE A 607 1.39 2.24 -16.31
C PHE A 607 1.30 3.28 -17.44
N ILE A 608 0.21 3.31 -18.21
CA ILE A 608 0.13 4.09 -19.45
C ILE A 608 0.22 5.61 -19.19
N PRO A 609 -0.63 6.24 -18.34
CA PRO A 609 -0.51 7.68 -18.09
C PRO A 609 0.87 8.09 -17.56
N ALA A 610 1.47 7.26 -16.69
CA ALA A 610 2.78 7.51 -16.12
C ALA A 610 3.93 7.37 -17.14
N GLU A 611 3.83 6.45 -18.12
CA GLU A 611 4.82 6.32 -19.18
C GLU A 611 4.70 7.45 -20.21
N LEU A 612 3.47 7.88 -20.55
CA LEU A 612 3.26 9.03 -21.45
C LEU A 612 3.89 10.30 -20.88
N ASP A 613 3.64 10.59 -19.60
CA ASP A 613 4.24 11.74 -18.91
C ASP A 613 5.77 11.67 -18.91
N ARG A 614 6.33 10.47 -18.65
CA ARG A 614 7.79 10.22 -18.70
C ARG A 614 8.39 10.39 -20.10
N ILE A 615 7.68 9.98 -21.16
CA ILE A 615 8.13 10.14 -22.54
C ILE A 615 8.14 11.62 -22.92
N LEU A 616 7.06 12.34 -22.61
CA LEU A 616 6.94 13.77 -22.88
C LEU A 616 8.02 14.57 -22.14
N GLY A 617 8.25 14.28 -20.86
CA GLY A 617 9.34 14.90 -20.10
C GLY A 617 10.73 14.68 -20.72
N ARG A 618 10.99 13.49 -21.29
CA ARG A 618 12.24 13.19 -22.02
C ARG A 618 12.35 13.97 -23.33
N ILE A 619 11.25 14.09 -24.08
CA ILE A 619 11.22 14.86 -25.35
C ILE A 619 11.43 16.35 -25.08
N ALA A 620 10.73 16.91 -24.08
CA ALA A 620 10.90 18.30 -23.66
C ALA A 620 12.35 18.59 -23.22
N ALA A 621 12.96 17.71 -22.42
CA ALA A 621 14.35 17.85 -22.02
C ALA A 621 15.34 17.80 -23.20
N ARG A 622 15.10 16.91 -24.19
CA ARG A 622 15.89 16.84 -25.44
C ARG A 622 15.75 18.14 -26.22
N ASN A 623 14.53 18.61 -26.46
CA ASN A 623 14.25 19.79 -27.25
C ASN A 623 14.77 21.07 -26.57
N GLY A 624 14.72 21.14 -25.23
CA GLY A 624 15.31 22.21 -24.44
C GLY A 624 16.84 22.28 -24.56
N LYS A 625 17.53 21.13 -24.58
CA LYS A 625 18.99 21.08 -24.83
C LYS A 625 19.35 21.57 -26.23
N VAL A 626 18.58 21.16 -27.24
CA VAL A 626 18.76 21.60 -28.64
C VAL A 626 18.58 23.12 -28.72
N ARG A 627 17.49 23.67 -28.16
CA ARG A 627 17.24 25.13 -28.11
C ARG A 627 18.40 25.90 -27.48
N ARG A 628 18.92 25.44 -26.33
CA ARG A 628 20.08 26.07 -25.67
C ARG A 628 21.35 25.98 -26.53
N SER A 629 21.59 24.86 -27.22
CA SER A 629 22.74 24.71 -28.11
C SER A 629 22.69 25.65 -29.33
N THR A 630 21.50 25.84 -29.92
CA THR A 630 21.31 26.78 -31.04
C THR A 630 21.40 28.25 -30.61
N GLN A 631 21.09 28.57 -29.35
CA GLN A 631 21.11 29.94 -28.85
C GLN A 631 22.51 30.42 -28.42
N TYR A 632 23.40 29.50 -28.02
CA TYR A 632 24.78 29.80 -27.59
C TYR A 632 25.87 29.42 -28.63
N GLY A 633 25.53 28.69 -29.70
CA GLY A 633 26.47 28.24 -30.75
C GLY A 633 26.77 29.25 -31.88
N GLY A 634 26.22 30.47 -31.82
CA GLY A 634 26.40 31.50 -32.84
C GLY A 634 27.75 32.24 -32.76
N LYS A 635 28.89 31.55 -32.95
CA LYS A 635 30.16 32.20 -33.32
C LYS A 635 30.90 31.40 -34.39
N SER A 636 30.90 31.99 -35.59
CA SER A 636 31.90 31.93 -36.67
C SER A 636 32.52 30.57 -37.04
N THR A 637 32.08 30.01 -38.15
CA THR A 637 32.99 29.36 -39.11
C THR A 637 32.62 29.81 -40.53
N THR A 638 33.51 30.60 -41.11
CA THR A 638 33.52 31.03 -42.51
C THR A 638 34.01 29.88 -43.40
N ILE A 639 33.16 29.33 -44.28
CA ILE A 639 33.55 28.80 -45.61
C ILE A 639 32.34 29.01 -46.55
N GLY A 640 32.53 29.71 -47.66
CA GLY A 640 31.46 30.23 -48.51
C GLY A 640 31.01 29.32 -49.64
N SER A 641 29.85 29.61 -50.22
CA SER A 641 29.67 29.77 -51.68
C SER A 641 28.29 30.33 -52.04
N ALA A 642 28.33 31.18 -53.08
CA ALA A 642 27.35 32.04 -53.73
C ALA A 642 25.94 31.48 -54.03
N GLY A 643 24.96 32.40 -54.07
CA GLY A 643 23.74 32.21 -54.86
C GLY A 643 22.47 32.93 -54.34
N GLY A 644 22.46 34.26 -54.25
CA GLY A 644 21.23 35.03 -53.96
C GLY A 644 21.07 36.19 -54.95
N LYS A 645 19.98 36.21 -55.73
CA LYS A 645 19.65 37.30 -56.65
C LYS A 645 19.25 38.55 -55.87
N TYR A 646 19.90 39.68 -56.16
CA TYR A 646 19.50 41.00 -55.69
C TYR A 646 18.70 41.70 -56.80
N GLY A 647 17.50 42.20 -56.49
CA GLY A 647 16.77 43.14 -57.34
C GLY A 647 17.11 44.57 -56.92
N ILE A 648 17.49 45.42 -57.87
CA ILE A 648 17.74 46.85 -57.65
C ILE A 648 16.50 47.62 -58.11
N ILE A 649 15.88 48.36 -57.20
CA ILE A 649 15.01 49.49 -57.55
C ILE A 649 15.45 50.67 -56.68
N GLY A 650 15.97 51.73 -57.31
CA GLY A 650 16.13 53.05 -56.68
C GLY A 650 17.12 53.15 -55.51
N GLY A 651 18.31 52.55 -55.58
CA GLY A 651 19.45 52.96 -54.76
C GLY A 651 19.44 52.61 -53.26
N ARG A 652 18.56 51.72 -52.79
CA ARG A 652 18.66 51.10 -51.45
C ARG A 652 18.34 49.61 -51.51
N ALA A 653 19.28 48.77 -51.07
CA ALA A 653 19.03 47.34 -50.89
C ALA A 653 18.18 47.12 -49.63
N VAL A 654 16.87 46.90 -49.80
CA VAL A 654 15.97 46.50 -48.72
C VAL A 654 15.74 45.00 -48.83
N ARG A 655 16.04 44.26 -47.75
CA ARG A 655 15.71 42.84 -47.63
C ARG A 655 14.22 42.73 -47.32
N ILE A 656 13.40 42.46 -48.34
CA ILE A 656 11.99 42.13 -48.13
C ILE A 656 11.97 40.74 -47.50
N LYS A 657 11.61 40.69 -46.21
CA LYS A 657 11.35 39.44 -45.50
C LYS A 657 9.85 39.20 -45.68
N GLU A 658 9.47 38.32 -46.61
CA GLU A 658 8.11 37.82 -46.64
C GLU A 658 7.83 37.10 -45.32
N GLU A 659 6.95 37.67 -44.49
CA GLU A 659 6.40 36.98 -43.34
C GLU A 659 5.42 35.92 -43.85
N GLN A 660 5.92 34.68 -43.96
CA GLN A 660 5.04 33.52 -44.04
C GLN A 660 4.30 33.36 -42.70
N PRO A 661 3.00 33.00 -42.71
CA PRO A 661 2.25 32.78 -41.48
C PRO A 661 2.95 31.70 -40.65
N THR A 662 3.36 32.05 -39.43
CA THR A 662 4.02 31.12 -38.52
C THR A 662 3.02 30.06 -38.08
N GLN A 663 3.10 28.87 -38.68
CA GLN A 663 2.35 27.70 -38.24
C GLN A 663 2.67 27.36 -36.77
N PRO A 664 1.68 26.90 -35.98
CA PRO A 664 1.88 26.52 -34.59
C PRO A 664 2.91 25.39 -34.48
N GLN A 665 4.08 25.68 -33.89
CA GLN A 665 5.10 24.67 -33.64
C GLN A 665 4.74 23.88 -32.39
N VAL A 666 4.38 22.61 -32.58
CA VAL A 666 4.09 21.70 -31.48
C VAL A 666 5.39 21.21 -30.83
N GLU A 667 5.45 21.17 -29.50
CA GLU A 667 6.66 20.81 -28.75
C GLU A 667 6.99 19.31 -28.84
N ALA A 668 5.97 18.45 -28.93
CA ALA A 668 6.11 17.01 -29.09
C ALA A 668 5.07 16.46 -30.08
N LYS A 669 5.52 15.73 -31.10
CA LYS A 669 4.65 15.06 -32.08
C LYS A 669 4.04 13.79 -31.47
N LEU A 670 2.72 13.63 -31.57
CA LEU A 670 2.03 12.45 -30.98
C LEU A 670 2.52 11.13 -31.56
N ARG A 671 2.90 11.07 -32.85
CA ARG A 671 3.44 9.85 -33.45
C ARG A 671 4.72 9.37 -32.75
N GLU A 672 5.66 10.27 -32.49
CA GLU A 672 6.90 9.93 -31.75
C GLU A 672 6.60 9.45 -30.32
N VAL A 673 5.61 10.07 -29.65
CA VAL A 673 5.18 9.68 -28.31
C VAL A 673 4.59 8.26 -28.34
N PHE A 674 3.74 7.97 -29.32
CA PHE A 674 3.11 6.68 -29.50
C PHE A 674 4.13 5.57 -29.78
N ASP A 675 5.05 5.76 -30.72
CA ASP A 675 6.06 4.75 -31.07
C ASP A 675 6.93 4.38 -29.83
N LYS A 676 7.26 5.37 -29.01
CA LYS A 676 8.00 5.14 -27.75
C LYS A 676 7.14 4.43 -26.70
N CYS A 677 5.85 4.78 -26.60
CA CYS A 677 4.91 4.11 -25.70
C CYS A 677 4.69 2.65 -26.12
N GLN A 678 4.52 2.39 -27.41
CA GLN A 678 4.41 1.06 -27.99
C GLN A 678 5.60 0.18 -27.60
N PHE A 679 6.83 0.69 -27.75
CA PHE A 679 8.03 -0.04 -27.34
C PHE A 679 8.06 -0.33 -25.83
N ALA A 680 7.63 0.62 -25.00
CA ALA A 680 7.54 0.43 -23.55
C ALA A 680 6.49 -0.63 -23.16
N VAL A 681 5.32 -0.61 -23.80
CA VAL A 681 4.24 -1.59 -23.60
C VAL A 681 4.65 -2.98 -24.10
N GLN A 682 5.39 -3.06 -25.21
CA GLN A 682 5.92 -4.32 -25.74
C GLN A 682 6.83 -5.03 -24.72
N ARG A 683 7.65 -4.27 -23.98
CA ARG A 683 8.52 -4.81 -22.92
C ARG A 683 7.74 -5.37 -21.73
N LEU A 684 6.53 -4.88 -21.49
CA LEU A 684 5.61 -5.32 -20.44
C LEU A 684 4.45 -6.15 -20.98
N LYS A 685 4.55 -6.66 -22.22
CA LYS A 685 3.48 -7.36 -22.93
C LYS A 685 2.82 -8.46 -22.07
N ASN A 686 3.63 -9.28 -21.41
CA ASN A 686 3.14 -10.40 -20.60
C ASN A 686 2.58 -9.98 -19.22
N ASP A 687 2.72 -8.71 -18.84
CA ASP A 687 2.25 -8.18 -17.56
C ASP A 687 0.94 -7.37 -17.71
N LEU A 688 0.56 -6.96 -18.91
CA LEU A 688 -0.62 -6.14 -19.18
C LEU A 688 -1.67 -6.96 -19.93
N LEU A 689 -2.62 -7.53 -19.17
CA LEU A 689 -3.66 -8.40 -19.70
C LEU A 689 -4.95 -7.63 -20.01
N VAL A 690 -5.62 -8.03 -21.09
CA VAL A 690 -6.97 -7.57 -21.46
C VAL A 690 -7.86 -8.79 -21.58
N VAL A 691 -8.87 -8.87 -20.72
CA VAL A 691 -9.80 -10.00 -20.63
C VAL A 691 -11.10 -9.61 -21.31
N ASP A 692 -11.51 -10.38 -22.32
CA ASP A 692 -12.79 -10.22 -23.01
C ASP A 692 -13.86 -11.05 -22.27
N LEU A 693 -14.87 -10.37 -21.75
CA LEU A 693 -15.97 -11.00 -21.03
C LEU A 693 -16.96 -11.66 -22.01
N ALA A 694 -17.55 -12.78 -21.59
CA ALA A 694 -18.61 -13.44 -22.34
C ALA A 694 -19.96 -12.74 -22.04
N VAL A 695 -20.18 -11.60 -22.71
CA VAL A 695 -21.42 -10.82 -22.64
C VAL A 695 -22.44 -11.41 -23.61
N ASP A 696 -23.68 -11.53 -23.17
CA ASP A 696 -24.78 -11.89 -24.05
C ASP A 696 -25.14 -10.68 -24.93
N THR A 697 -24.85 -10.78 -26.22
CA THR A 697 -25.09 -9.69 -27.20
C THR A 697 -26.53 -9.65 -27.69
N THR A 698 -27.35 -10.65 -27.35
CA THR A 698 -28.77 -10.69 -27.74
C THR A 698 -29.63 -9.73 -26.91
N VAL A 699 -29.18 -9.36 -25.71
CA VAL A 699 -29.86 -8.44 -24.80
C VAL A 699 -29.00 -7.19 -24.62
N ALA A 700 -29.49 -6.04 -25.08
CA ALA A 700 -28.83 -4.75 -24.89
C ALA A 700 -28.90 -4.33 -23.41
N THR A 701 -27.92 -4.75 -22.62
CA THR A 701 -27.81 -4.37 -21.20
C THR A 701 -27.07 -3.03 -21.07
N PRO A 702 -27.68 -1.97 -20.49
CA PRO A 702 -27.00 -0.71 -20.27
C PRO A 702 -25.90 -0.84 -19.21
N CYS A 703 -24.74 -0.21 -19.43
CA CYS A 703 -23.61 -0.26 -18.51
C CYS A 703 -23.56 1.02 -17.65
N ALA A 704 -24.18 0.98 -16.47
CA ALA A 704 -24.30 2.13 -15.57
C ALA A 704 -23.93 1.76 -14.11
N PRO A 705 -22.63 1.56 -13.79
CA PRO A 705 -22.18 1.16 -12.45
C PRO A 705 -22.60 2.10 -11.32
N GLN A 706 -22.75 3.40 -11.62
CA GLN A 706 -23.20 4.44 -10.69
C GLN A 706 -24.61 4.20 -10.12
N LEU A 707 -25.48 3.51 -10.87
CA LEU A 707 -26.84 3.20 -10.41
C LEU A 707 -26.88 2.01 -9.44
N ASP A 708 -25.80 1.21 -9.41
CA ASP A 708 -25.66 0.06 -8.51
C ASP A 708 -24.93 0.43 -7.20
N VAL A 709 -24.65 1.72 -6.99
CA VAL A 709 -24.06 2.21 -5.75
C VAL A 709 -25.16 2.42 -4.69
N PRO A 710 -25.11 1.73 -3.53
CA PRO A 710 -26.09 1.93 -2.48
C PRO A 710 -26.08 3.36 -1.92
N ALA A 711 -27.25 3.88 -1.54
CA ALA A 711 -27.36 5.23 -0.99
C ALA A 711 -26.48 5.43 0.27
N TRP A 712 -26.39 4.43 1.15
CA TRP A 712 -25.55 4.45 2.35
C TRP A 712 -24.05 4.53 2.05
N SER A 713 -23.63 4.21 0.82
CA SER A 713 -22.21 4.23 0.44
C SER A 713 -21.63 5.65 0.37
N THR A 714 -22.50 6.66 0.30
CA THR A 714 -22.10 8.08 0.33
C THR A 714 -21.60 8.54 1.71
N SER A 715 -21.97 7.83 2.78
CA SER A 715 -21.54 8.10 4.15
C SER A 715 -20.43 7.17 4.63
N VAL A 716 -19.70 6.54 3.70
CA VAL A 716 -18.59 5.62 3.98
C VAL A 716 -17.25 6.35 3.87
N PRO A 717 -16.26 6.02 4.71
CA PRO A 717 -14.97 6.68 4.62
C PRO A 717 -14.26 6.47 3.30
N ARG A 718 -13.84 7.57 2.68
CA ARG A 718 -13.14 7.54 1.39
C ARG A 718 -11.84 6.74 1.41
N PHE A 719 -11.23 6.53 2.60
CA PHE A 719 -10.02 5.70 2.68
C PHE A 719 -10.28 4.24 2.27
N PHE A 720 -11.51 3.72 2.39
CA PHE A 720 -11.87 2.39 1.87
C PHE A 720 -11.94 2.34 0.34
N GLY A 721 -12.13 3.48 -0.33
CA GLY A 721 -12.12 3.56 -1.80
C GLY A 721 -10.74 3.78 -2.39
N SER A 722 -9.75 4.15 -1.56
CA SER A 722 -8.41 4.52 -1.99
C SER A 722 -7.34 3.74 -1.25
N ARG A 723 -6.63 2.87 -2.00
CA ARG A 723 -5.46 2.13 -1.51
C ARG A 723 -4.42 3.03 -0.86
N PHE A 724 -4.18 4.23 -1.41
CA PHE A 724 -3.24 5.20 -0.85
C PHE A 724 -3.66 5.66 0.55
N MET A 725 -4.92 6.09 0.70
CA MET A 725 -5.45 6.59 1.97
C MET A 725 -5.50 5.48 3.03
N PHE A 726 -5.92 4.27 2.67
CA PHE A 726 -5.93 3.13 3.61
C PHE A 726 -4.51 2.79 4.08
N HIS A 727 -3.57 2.67 3.15
CA HIS A 727 -2.18 2.39 3.49
C HIS A 727 -1.57 3.49 4.37
N GLN A 728 -1.87 4.75 4.09
CA GLN A 728 -1.39 5.88 4.89
C GLN A 728 -1.98 5.85 6.31
N LEU A 729 -3.29 5.60 6.46
CA LEU A 729 -3.94 5.43 7.75
C LEU A 729 -3.24 4.35 8.58
N CYS A 730 -3.05 3.16 8.00
CA CYS A 730 -2.38 2.05 8.67
C CYS A 730 -0.94 2.39 9.04
N SER A 731 -0.19 3.04 8.14
CA SER A 731 1.18 3.46 8.40
C SER A 731 1.29 4.51 9.51
N SER A 732 0.36 5.48 9.57
CA SER A 732 0.40 6.55 10.58
C SER A 732 -0.06 6.07 11.96
N ALA A 733 -1.11 5.25 12.00
CA ALA A 733 -1.70 4.76 13.24
C ALA A 733 -1.00 3.51 13.79
N GLY A 734 -0.12 2.89 13.00
CA GLY A 734 0.60 1.67 13.40
C GLY A 734 -0.25 0.40 13.30
N TYR A 735 -1.29 0.39 12.45
CA TYR A 735 -2.10 -0.80 12.19
C TYR A 735 -1.30 -1.75 11.29
N GLN A 736 -0.86 -2.88 11.84
CA GLN A 736 -0.02 -3.85 11.16
C GLN A 736 -0.74 -5.19 10.96
N PHE A 737 -0.41 -5.89 9.89
CA PHE A 737 -0.97 -7.21 9.57
C PHE A 737 0.10 -8.33 9.63
N ASP A 738 1.18 -8.11 10.38
CA ASP A 738 2.35 -8.98 10.40
C ASP A 738 2.20 -10.18 11.34
N THR A 739 1.25 -10.08 12.26
CA THR A 739 0.82 -11.16 13.16
C THR A 739 -0.71 -11.24 13.22
N LEU A 740 -1.26 -12.39 13.60
CA LEU A 740 -2.71 -12.58 13.66
C LEU A 740 -3.34 -11.64 14.69
N ARG A 741 -2.74 -11.46 15.89
CA ARG A 741 -3.24 -10.50 16.89
C ARG A 741 -3.35 -9.07 16.36
N ARG A 742 -2.36 -8.63 15.55
CA ARG A 742 -2.33 -7.28 15.00
C ARG A 742 -3.27 -7.13 13.83
N ALA A 743 -3.43 -8.18 13.01
CA ALA A 743 -4.42 -8.20 11.94
C ALA A 743 -5.86 -8.11 12.50
N LYS A 744 -6.16 -8.79 13.62
CA LYS A 744 -7.42 -8.66 14.36
C LYS A 744 -7.64 -7.22 14.85
N HIS A 745 -6.69 -6.68 15.60
CA HIS A 745 -6.77 -5.29 16.10
C HIS A 745 -6.90 -4.26 14.98
N SER A 746 -6.11 -4.40 13.91
CA SER A 746 -6.17 -3.54 12.73
C SER A 746 -7.51 -3.63 12.01
N THR A 747 -8.10 -4.83 11.92
CA THR A 747 -9.44 -5.03 11.34
C THR A 747 -10.51 -4.39 12.21
N MET A 748 -10.45 -4.54 13.54
CA MET A 748 -11.35 -3.83 14.46
C MET A 748 -11.21 -2.31 14.32
N MET A 749 -9.98 -1.78 14.27
CA MET A 749 -9.77 -0.34 14.10
C MET A 749 -10.29 0.15 12.74
N MET A 750 -10.17 -0.66 11.68
CA MET A 750 -10.77 -0.37 10.38
C MET A 750 -12.31 -0.28 10.47
N LEU A 751 -12.97 -1.21 11.16
CA LEU A 751 -14.42 -1.17 11.41
C LEU A 751 -14.82 0.00 12.33
N HIS A 752 -14.00 0.33 13.31
CA HIS A 752 -14.18 1.50 14.16
C HIS A 752 -14.19 2.79 13.36
N HIS A 753 -13.23 2.97 12.45
CA HIS A 753 -13.19 4.12 11.54
C HIS A 753 -14.37 4.14 10.56
N TYR A 754 -14.86 2.97 10.15
CA TYR A 754 -16.09 2.86 9.36
C TYR A 754 -17.32 3.40 10.10
N LEU A 755 -17.53 2.98 11.35
CA LEU A 755 -18.74 3.32 12.10
C LEU A 755 -18.75 4.74 12.68
N ASN A 756 -17.57 5.32 12.92
CA ASN A 756 -17.40 6.58 13.65
C ASN A 756 -16.92 7.74 12.78
N GLU A 757 -17.08 7.67 11.45
CA GLU A 757 -16.67 8.76 10.55
C GLU A 757 -17.44 10.07 10.78
N GLN A 758 -18.70 9.97 11.23
CA GLN A 758 -19.53 11.14 11.55
C GLN A 758 -19.03 11.92 12.76
N VAL A 759 -18.15 11.33 13.58
CA VAL A 759 -17.32 12.14 14.46
C VAL A 759 -16.24 12.75 13.59
N PRO A 760 -16.22 14.08 13.44
CA PRO A 760 -15.35 14.81 12.53
C PRO A 760 -13.96 14.23 12.30
N GLN A 761 -13.87 13.33 11.34
CA GLN A 761 -12.63 13.03 10.66
C GLN A 761 -12.67 13.94 9.47
N ALA A 762 -11.88 15.01 9.48
CA ALA A 762 -11.94 15.93 8.37
C ALA A 762 -11.44 15.31 7.05
N ASN A 763 -11.08 14.01 7.03
CA ASN A 763 -10.37 13.31 5.95
C ASN A 763 -9.26 14.20 5.38
N THR A 764 -8.68 15.02 6.25
CA THR A 764 -7.75 16.09 5.93
C THR A 764 -6.57 15.90 6.85
N PHE A 765 -5.40 15.79 6.26
CA PHE A 765 -4.16 15.67 7.00
C PHE A 765 -3.69 17.04 7.45
N CYS A 766 -3.14 17.10 8.67
CA CYS A 766 -2.46 18.29 9.12
C CYS A 766 -1.24 18.55 8.23
N ALA A 767 -1.17 19.72 7.63
CA ALA A 767 -0.05 20.17 6.81
C ALA A 767 1.25 20.35 7.62
N GLU A 768 1.19 20.26 8.95
CA GLU A 768 2.35 20.39 9.84
C GLU A 768 2.73 19.08 10.54
N CYS A 769 1.83 18.44 11.29
CA CYS A 769 2.15 17.16 11.95
C CYS A 769 1.87 15.93 11.10
N HIS A 770 1.21 16.08 9.95
CA HIS A 770 0.87 15.00 9.00
C HIS A 770 0.00 13.88 9.56
N LEU A 771 -0.58 14.12 10.73
CA LEU A 771 -1.59 13.27 11.30
C LEU A 771 -2.93 13.56 10.62
N LEU A 772 -3.70 12.51 10.41
CA LEU A 772 -5.10 12.63 10.04
C LEU A 772 -5.80 13.47 11.12
N ILE A 773 -6.50 14.53 10.72
CA ILE A 773 -7.21 15.39 11.67
C ILE A 773 -8.55 14.75 11.98
N SER A 774 -8.55 14.03 13.09
CA SER A 774 -9.65 13.22 13.62
C SER A 774 -10.46 13.96 14.69
N HIS A 775 -10.42 15.29 14.71
CA HIS A 775 -11.15 16.13 15.66
C HIS A 775 -12.08 17.11 14.96
N VAL A 776 -13.07 17.56 15.73
CA VAL A 776 -14.12 18.53 15.38
C VAL A 776 -13.57 19.85 14.82
N ASN A 777 -12.35 20.24 15.21
CA ASN A 777 -11.76 21.53 14.88
C ASN A 777 -10.59 21.38 13.89
N LEU A 778 -10.76 21.90 12.68
CA LEU A 778 -9.76 21.94 11.61
C LEU A 778 -9.49 23.38 11.19
N TRP A 779 -8.23 23.78 11.07
CA TRP A 779 -7.86 25.10 10.54
C TRP A 779 -7.57 24.99 9.04
N ARG A 780 -8.44 25.50 8.16
CA ARG A 780 -8.28 25.40 6.69
C ARG A 780 -7.96 26.74 6.05
N CYS A 781 -7.24 26.70 4.94
CA CYS A 781 -7.07 27.86 4.06
C CYS A 781 -8.20 27.92 3.03
N SER A 782 -8.84 29.08 2.86
CA SER A 782 -9.87 29.31 1.84
C SER A 782 -9.31 29.37 0.41
N MET A 783 -8.02 29.67 0.25
CA MET A 783 -7.34 29.81 -1.05
C MET A 783 -6.51 28.58 -1.45
N CYS A 784 -6.17 27.71 -0.50
CA CYS A 784 -5.36 26.51 -0.74
C CYS A 784 -6.18 25.26 -0.40
N PRO A 785 -6.79 24.58 -1.40
CA PRO A 785 -7.76 23.49 -1.20
C PRO A 785 -7.24 22.28 -0.40
N ARG A 786 -5.92 22.14 -0.27
CA ARG A 786 -5.25 21.03 0.40
C ARG A 786 -4.51 21.43 1.68
N PHE A 787 -4.56 22.71 2.07
CA PHE A 787 -3.83 23.18 3.25
C PHE A 787 -4.76 23.23 4.47
N ALA A 788 -4.45 22.42 5.48
CA ALA A 788 -5.15 22.48 6.75
C ALA A 788 -4.27 22.08 7.93
N LEU A 789 -4.55 22.57 9.14
CA LEU A 789 -3.76 22.30 10.35
C LEU A 789 -4.65 21.75 11.47
N CYS A 790 -4.10 20.84 12.28
CA CYS A 790 -4.72 20.47 13.54
C CYS A 790 -4.57 21.61 14.55
N ASP A 791 -5.43 21.64 15.55
CA ASP A 791 -5.46 22.74 16.53
C ASP A 791 -4.13 22.91 17.27
N TRP A 792 -3.44 21.79 17.57
CA TRP A 792 -2.12 21.82 18.19
C TRP A 792 -1.07 22.49 17.29
N CYS A 793 -1.00 22.09 16.02
CA CYS A 793 -0.05 22.65 15.06
C CYS A 793 -0.33 24.10 14.73
N HIS A 794 -1.59 24.51 14.65
CA HIS A 794 -1.95 25.91 14.45
C HIS A 794 -1.42 26.79 15.59
N ARG A 795 -1.51 26.32 16.84
CA ARG A 795 -1.08 27.08 18.04
C ARG A 795 0.44 27.09 18.27
N HIS A 796 1.17 26.08 17.79
CA HIS A 796 2.60 25.89 18.10
C HIS A 796 3.55 26.13 16.91
N ARG A 797 3.03 26.63 15.78
CA ARG A 797 3.85 26.94 14.60
C ARG A 797 4.62 28.24 14.76
N THR A 798 5.87 28.25 14.31
CA THR A 798 6.70 29.48 14.19
C THR A 798 6.47 30.21 12.87
N ASP A 799 6.15 29.48 11.80
CA ASP A 799 6.06 30.01 10.43
C ASP A 799 4.60 30.05 9.97
N ARG A 800 4.06 31.26 9.76
CA ARG A 800 2.67 31.44 9.35
C ARG A 800 2.50 31.15 7.86
N HIS A 801 1.50 30.34 7.51
CA HIS A 801 1.04 30.18 6.12
C HIS A 801 0.62 31.56 5.58
N PRO A 802 0.96 31.93 4.33
CA PRO A 802 0.75 33.28 3.78
C PRO A 802 -0.72 33.69 3.69
N HIS A 803 -1.65 32.74 3.67
CA HIS A 803 -3.09 32.99 3.67
C HIS A 803 -3.69 32.78 5.07
N PRO A 804 -4.73 33.54 5.45
CA PRO A 804 -5.42 33.34 6.72
C PRO A 804 -6.07 31.96 6.81
N LEU A 805 -6.05 31.38 8.01
CA LEU A 805 -6.64 30.08 8.30
C LEU A 805 -7.94 30.28 9.08
N GLU A 806 -9.00 29.64 8.61
CA GLU A 806 -10.31 29.64 9.24
C GLU A 806 -10.50 28.39 10.08
N LEU A 807 -10.95 28.55 11.32
CA LEU A 807 -11.39 27.45 12.16
C LEU A 807 -12.72 26.91 11.63
N ARG A 808 -12.70 25.69 11.09
CA ARG A 808 -13.88 24.95 10.66
C ARG A 808 -14.22 23.94 11.75
N ASN A 809 -15.42 24.10 12.30
CA ASN A 809 -16.05 23.12 13.18
C ASN A 809 -16.86 22.16 12.31
N VAL A 810 -16.47 20.89 12.25
CA VAL A 810 -17.02 19.90 11.32
C VAL A 810 -18.44 19.46 11.70
N GLN A 811 -19.00 19.94 12.83
CA GLN A 811 -20.39 19.70 13.22
C GLN A 811 -21.44 20.42 12.34
N THR A 812 -21.07 21.43 11.54
CA THR A 812 -22.05 22.28 10.84
C THR A 812 -22.44 21.85 9.43
N HIS A 813 -22.07 20.64 8.99
CA HIS A 813 -22.70 20.05 7.80
C HIS A 813 -24.08 19.45 8.12
N GLN A 814 -24.99 20.28 8.68
CA GLN A 814 -26.39 20.12 8.33
C GLN A 814 -26.55 20.57 6.88
N VAL A 815 -27.17 19.70 6.10
CA VAL A 815 -27.63 19.89 4.74
C VAL A 815 -28.30 21.27 4.61
N VAL A 816 -27.63 22.24 3.98
CA VAL A 816 -28.35 23.32 3.32
C VAL A 816 -28.87 22.70 2.03
N GLN A 817 -30.13 22.29 2.06
CA GLN A 817 -30.86 21.85 0.88
C GLN A 817 -30.76 22.94 -0.18
N ALA A 818 -30.52 22.51 -1.42
CA ALA A 818 -30.74 23.34 -2.58
C ALA A 818 -32.23 23.65 -2.69
N SER A 819 -32.66 24.77 -2.12
CA SER A 819 -33.93 25.42 -2.43
C SER A 819 -33.70 26.93 -2.42
N GLU A 820 -34.24 27.59 -3.45
CA GLU A 820 -34.34 29.04 -3.64
C GLU A 820 -33.20 29.71 -4.41
N LEU A 821 -33.12 29.34 -5.70
CA LEU A 821 -33.02 30.33 -6.76
C LEU A 821 -34.35 31.09 -6.82
N LEU A 822 -34.35 32.39 -6.46
CA LEU A 822 -35.08 33.48 -7.12
C LEU A 822 -34.88 34.79 -6.31
N PRO A 823 -34.49 35.91 -6.93
CA PRO A 823 -34.55 37.21 -6.27
C PRO A 823 -36.00 37.74 -6.27
N PRO A 824 -36.44 38.46 -5.22
CA PRO A 824 -37.67 39.24 -5.32
C PRO A 824 -37.45 40.45 -6.24
N PRO A 825 -38.43 40.84 -7.07
CA PRO A 825 -38.36 42.06 -7.87
C PRO A 825 -38.48 43.31 -7.00
N ALA A 826 -37.98 44.41 -7.55
CA ALA A 826 -37.82 45.73 -6.95
C ALA A 826 -39.08 46.35 -6.32
N ILE A 827 -38.86 47.07 -5.22
CA ILE A 827 -39.08 48.53 -5.15
C ILE A 827 -37.81 49.16 -4.58
#